data_AF-A0AA47MR12-F1
#
_entry.id   AF-A0AA47MR12-F1
#
_cell.length_a   1.000
_cell.length_b   1.000
_cell.length_c   1.000
_cell.angle_alpha   90.00
_cell.angle_beta   90.00
_cell.angle_gamma   90.00
#
_symmetry.space_group_name_H-M   'P 1'
#
loop_
_entity.id
_entity.type
_entity.pdbx_description
1 polymer ?
#
loop_
_entity_poly.entity_id
_entity_poly.type
_entity_poly.pdbx_seq_one_letter_code
_entity_poly.pdbx_strand_id
1 'polypeptide(L)'
;MKMPDFCAAYGCANRRCLEARTHGITFHRFPKNGERRRKWEVALRRDGFAASDTSLLCSEHFRSEDFDRTGQTVRVKDGVVPTIFNFPAHLQRSAATRSTATSGRAQDNLPNPMDLMPDGSSEERRLRLKGQRKRQATDHLYGLPASPKAIKAKLSEASARVRILEREKSNALRREKRAKNNMQALLEELKEKNLINEELKDKLECYSDLPVHLLSRQGVEYTKAQRDFALTLHLHGPKAYLYLRETLDIHLPHPSSLQRWLSSLDARPGLNKLMLDMLERRRQEDEGKYGCVTLMLDAMSIKSHVQHDPQTQTMSGYVDMGDRLNETDIASEALVFMVVGLQGYWKAPIAYYLTKSLTPETQRVLVEHALEELHHRQIRVVCMTMDGHASNVSMCTQLGCKLKADPCEPLKTHFPHPITHDKVFVMMDACHMLKLTRNIFLSVLGFVINIDTLMSMVPVLLEGQRYVLTYRFSQDHLELLFNSIRASGGWNNNPNARQFKYVFRKLMARCGVVSRRGNVTAQDDTESLTATIDTSTSLSAVDVFSAAGGEDLPSPFADIPALVHDHSYLPVRFNGLVDNALVYISGFVVRRALKKLSCDVCRASLVTDAASAIKDQSYHLLSLKNNGGLVIPSEGTVRVVRAAEWVIRQASASCRQSRPIKLLEIMYIVRKRIGSEDVFELGEHISDTQYGIDSHHHMLLALVVSLFFKLRLHHIAKMTTLSLQRNNMRQKLNKTVLFKGH
;
A
#
# COMPACT_ATOMS: atom_id res chain seq x y z
N MET A 1 57.47 34.17 -24.77
CA MET A 1 56.59 34.25 -23.57
C MET A 1 56.34 35.72 -23.25
N LYS A 2 55.13 36.10 -22.82
CA LYS A 2 54.85 37.47 -22.33
C LYS A 2 55.07 37.54 -20.82
N MET A 3 55.80 38.55 -20.35
CA MET A 3 55.95 38.83 -18.91
C MET A 3 54.58 39.14 -18.27
N PRO A 4 54.37 38.80 -16.98
CA PRO A 4 53.13 39.14 -16.29
C PRO A 4 53.02 40.64 -16.02
N ASP A 5 51.89 41.25 -16.38
CA ASP A 5 51.59 42.65 -16.07
C ASP A 5 51.35 42.81 -14.55
N PHE A 6 52.12 43.67 -13.87
CA PHE A 6 51.94 44.01 -12.45
C PHE A 6 51.17 45.33 -12.27
N CYS A 7 50.56 45.53 -11.09
CA CYS A 7 49.95 46.81 -10.72
C CYS A 7 51.00 47.93 -10.54
N ALA A 8 50.77 49.11 -11.12
CA ALA A 8 51.65 50.27 -11.01
C ALA A 8 51.56 51.03 -9.66
N ALA A 9 50.65 50.63 -8.76
CA ALA A 9 50.48 51.26 -7.46
C ALA A 9 51.67 51.02 -6.51
N TYR A 10 51.96 52.00 -5.66
CA TYR A 10 52.98 51.86 -4.61
C TYR A 10 52.54 50.81 -3.57
N GLY A 11 53.41 49.85 -3.26
CA GLY A 11 53.15 48.78 -2.29
C GLY A 11 52.16 47.68 -2.73
N CYS A 12 51.68 47.68 -3.98
CA CYS A 12 50.71 46.68 -4.45
C CYS A 12 51.39 45.48 -5.12
N ALA A 13 51.15 44.27 -4.62
CA ALA A 13 51.72 43.02 -5.15
C ALA A 13 50.84 42.34 -6.23
N ASN A 14 49.70 42.93 -6.61
CA ASN A 14 48.73 42.31 -7.51
C ASN A 14 49.28 42.15 -8.93
N ARG A 15 49.29 40.90 -9.41
CA ARG A 15 49.69 40.50 -10.77
C ARG A 15 48.48 40.05 -11.59
N ARG A 16 48.52 40.24 -12.90
CA ARG A 16 47.43 39.83 -13.81
C ARG A 16 47.46 38.32 -14.12
N CYS A 17 47.09 37.50 -13.14
CA CYS A 17 46.98 36.03 -13.26
C CYS A 17 45.52 35.52 -13.19
N LEU A 18 45.33 34.21 -13.38
CA LEU A 18 44.01 33.57 -13.25
C LEU A 18 43.46 33.68 -11.81
N GLU A 19 44.34 33.61 -10.81
CA GLU A 19 44.00 33.70 -9.38
C GLU A 19 43.44 35.09 -9.02
N ALA A 20 44.00 36.17 -9.57
CA ALA A 20 43.45 37.52 -9.36
C ALA A 20 42.01 37.62 -9.90
N ARG A 21 41.69 36.89 -10.99
CA ARG A 21 40.35 36.86 -11.58
C ARG A 21 39.35 36.04 -10.75
N THR A 22 39.77 34.98 -10.06
CA THR A 22 38.89 34.25 -9.13
C THR A 22 38.58 35.08 -7.87
N HIS A 23 39.50 35.93 -7.43
CA HIS A 23 39.29 36.92 -6.37
C HIS A 23 38.55 38.19 -6.85
N GLY A 24 38.08 38.23 -8.10
CA GLY A 24 37.30 39.36 -8.64
C GLY A 24 38.10 40.62 -8.97
N ILE A 25 39.44 40.59 -8.86
CA ILE A 25 40.31 41.72 -9.15
C ILE A 25 40.39 41.92 -10.68
N THR A 26 40.12 43.14 -11.12
CA THR A 26 40.23 43.54 -12.53
C THR A 26 41.33 44.58 -12.72
N PHE A 27 41.92 44.64 -13.92
CA PHE A 27 43.06 45.52 -14.22
C PHE A 27 42.69 46.50 -15.33
N HIS A 28 42.98 47.79 -15.10
CA HIS A 28 42.61 48.89 -15.97
C HIS A 28 43.85 49.63 -16.46
N ARG A 29 43.90 49.93 -17.77
CA ARG A 29 44.98 50.71 -18.38
C ARG A 29 44.84 52.18 -18.04
N PHE A 30 45.97 52.89 -18.03
CA PHE A 30 45.97 54.35 -17.90
C PHE A 30 45.21 54.99 -19.06
N PRO A 31 44.42 56.04 -18.82
CA PRO A 31 43.69 56.75 -19.87
C PRO A 31 44.63 57.32 -20.95
N LYS A 32 44.21 57.27 -22.22
CA LYS A 32 44.96 57.90 -23.33
C LYS A 32 44.92 59.43 -23.30
N ASN A 33 43.90 60.02 -22.64
CA ASN A 33 43.77 61.47 -22.52
C ASN A 33 44.81 62.01 -21.52
N GLY A 34 45.69 62.91 -22.00
CA GLY A 34 46.87 63.40 -21.27
C GLY A 34 46.57 64.02 -19.91
N GLU A 35 45.49 64.79 -19.76
CA GLU A 35 45.13 65.36 -18.46
C GLU A 35 44.74 64.29 -17.43
N ARG A 36 44.00 63.26 -17.87
CA ARG A 36 43.54 62.20 -16.97
C ARG A 36 44.67 61.23 -16.64
N ARG A 37 45.56 60.95 -17.61
CA ARG A 37 46.81 60.21 -17.38
C ARG A 37 47.66 60.90 -16.31
N ARG A 38 47.88 62.22 -16.44
CA ARG A 38 48.61 63.03 -15.45
C ARG A 38 47.95 63.04 -14.06
N LYS A 39 46.61 63.11 -13.99
CA LYS A 39 45.88 62.99 -12.71
C LYS A 39 46.06 61.63 -12.05
N TRP A 40 46.14 60.54 -12.82
CA TRP A 40 46.42 59.19 -12.30
C TRP A 40 47.90 59.03 -11.89
N GLU A 41 48.85 59.59 -12.65
CA GLU A 41 50.29 59.59 -12.32
C GLU A 41 50.56 60.33 -11.00
N VAL A 42 50.01 61.54 -10.83
CA VAL A 42 50.11 62.30 -9.57
C VAL A 42 49.46 61.57 -8.40
N ALA A 43 48.39 60.80 -8.64
CA ALA A 43 47.72 60.02 -7.59
C ALA A 43 48.60 58.87 -7.04
N LEU A 44 49.55 58.35 -7.83
CA LEU A 44 50.49 57.30 -7.39
C LEU A 44 51.59 57.80 -6.46
N ARG A 45 51.90 59.11 -6.50
CA ARG A 45 52.93 59.77 -5.68
C ARG A 45 54.30 59.07 -5.71
N ARG A 46 54.74 58.66 -6.90
CA ARG A 46 56.09 58.17 -7.17
C ARG A 46 56.88 59.28 -7.88
N ASP A 47 58.01 59.70 -7.31
CA ASP A 47 58.88 60.69 -7.92
C ASP A 47 59.39 60.20 -9.28
N GLY A 48 59.30 61.06 -10.30
CA GLY A 48 59.74 60.77 -11.67
C GLY A 48 58.89 59.74 -12.46
N PHE A 49 57.77 59.24 -11.92
CA PHE A 49 56.99 58.22 -12.62
C PHE A 49 56.12 58.80 -13.75
N ALA A 50 56.42 58.40 -14.99
CA ALA A 50 55.53 58.55 -16.14
C ALA A 50 54.94 57.17 -16.51
N ALA A 51 53.62 57.09 -16.69
CA ALA A 51 52.97 55.84 -17.06
C ALA A 51 53.28 55.47 -18.51
N SER A 52 53.47 54.18 -18.79
CA SER A 52 53.55 53.65 -20.16
C SER A 52 52.20 53.13 -20.65
N ASP A 53 52.03 52.92 -21.96
CA ASP A 53 50.79 52.38 -22.55
C ASP A 53 50.48 50.92 -22.15
N THR A 54 51.44 50.26 -21.49
CA THR A 54 51.30 48.93 -20.87
C THR A 54 51.09 48.98 -19.35
N SER A 55 51.17 50.16 -18.72
CA SER A 55 50.94 50.31 -17.28
C SER A 55 49.48 50.02 -16.92
N LEU A 56 49.27 49.30 -15.81
CA LEU A 56 47.96 48.89 -15.30
C LEU A 56 47.77 49.29 -13.84
N LEU A 57 46.52 49.55 -13.45
CA LEU A 57 46.11 49.67 -12.05
C LEU A 57 45.04 48.62 -11.74
N CYS A 58 45.12 47.94 -10.60
CA CYS A 58 44.08 46.99 -10.16
C CYS A 58 42.86 47.71 -9.56
N SER A 59 41.72 47.02 -9.56
CA SER A 59 40.42 47.56 -9.16
C SER A 59 40.32 47.99 -7.69
N GLU A 60 41.21 47.53 -6.81
CA GLU A 60 41.24 47.90 -5.39
C GLU A 60 41.57 49.38 -5.11
N HIS A 61 42.17 50.08 -6.08
CA HIS A 61 42.52 51.50 -5.95
C HIS A 61 41.36 52.47 -6.28
N PHE A 62 40.21 51.91 -6.66
CA PHE A 62 38.98 52.63 -7.02
C PHE A 62 37.83 52.22 -6.08
N ARG A 63 36.81 53.06 -5.96
CA ARG A 63 35.62 52.74 -5.17
C ARG A 63 34.69 51.82 -5.98
N SER A 64 33.95 50.95 -5.30
CA SER A 64 33.02 50.03 -5.96
C SER A 64 31.95 50.72 -6.83
N GLU A 65 31.66 52.00 -6.54
CA GLU A 65 30.73 52.87 -7.26
C GLU A 65 31.29 53.48 -8.56
N ASP A 66 32.63 53.47 -8.74
CA ASP A 66 33.34 54.05 -9.88
C ASP A 66 33.28 53.18 -11.15
N PHE A 67 32.72 51.96 -11.06
CA PHE A 67 32.70 50.98 -12.13
C PHE A 67 31.35 50.91 -12.85
N ASP A 68 31.40 50.87 -14.18
CA ASP A 68 30.26 50.47 -15.02
C ASP A 68 30.31 48.95 -15.26
N ARG A 69 29.27 48.27 -14.76
CA ARG A 69 29.03 46.81 -14.90
C ARG A 69 27.96 46.48 -15.94
N THR A 70 27.61 47.45 -16.79
CA THR A 70 26.50 47.39 -17.76
C THR A 70 26.81 46.61 -19.04
N GLY A 71 28.07 46.19 -19.26
CA GLY A 71 28.50 45.43 -20.43
C GLY A 71 29.36 44.21 -20.07
N GLN A 72 29.80 43.46 -21.09
CA GLN A 72 30.54 42.19 -20.95
C GLN A 72 31.92 42.30 -20.26
N THR A 73 32.46 43.51 -20.13
CA THR A 73 33.72 43.81 -19.42
C THR A 73 33.51 44.97 -18.47
N VAL A 74 33.95 44.83 -17.21
CA VAL A 74 33.93 45.92 -16.22
C VAL A 74 34.84 47.07 -16.69
N ARG A 75 34.31 48.29 -16.74
CA ARG A 75 35.06 49.50 -17.11
C ARG A 75 34.97 50.53 -15.98
N VAL A 76 36.01 51.34 -15.83
CA VAL A 76 35.98 52.52 -14.94
C VAL A 76 35.19 53.63 -15.65
N LYS A 77 34.32 54.33 -14.93
CA LYS A 77 33.51 55.44 -15.44
C LYS A 77 34.36 56.59 -15.94
N ASP A 78 33.83 57.33 -16.91
CA ASP A 78 34.52 58.48 -17.46
C ASP A 78 34.63 59.61 -16.41
N GLY A 79 35.86 60.07 -16.14
CA GLY A 79 36.16 61.14 -15.18
C GLY A 79 36.77 60.68 -13.85
N VAL A 80 36.73 59.39 -13.51
CA VAL A 80 37.25 58.86 -12.24
C VAL A 80 38.79 58.94 -12.17
N VAL A 81 39.30 59.23 -10.97
CA VAL A 81 40.71 59.16 -10.57
C VAL A 81 40.83 58.17 -9.39
N PRO A 82 41.84 57.29 -9.34
CA PRO A 82 42.02 56.38 -8.20
C PRO A 82 42.24 57.18 -6.92
N THR A 83 41.55 56.80 -5.84
CA THR A 83 41.58 57.52 -4.55
C THR A 83 42.01 56.66 -3.36
N ILE A 84 42.12 55.33 -3.54
CA ILE A 84 42.42 54.40 -2.45
C ILE A 84 43.88 53.94 -2.55
N PHE A 85 44.75 54.57 -1.77
CA PHE A 85 46.16 54.23 -1.65
C PHE A 85 46.59 54.25 -0.18
N ASN A 86 47.33 53.23 0.25
CA ASN A 86 47.80 53.11 1.63
C ASN A 86 49.24 53.66 1.74
N PHE A 87 49.37 54.99 1.83
CA PHE A 87 50.67 55.65 1.90
C PHE A 87 51.22 55.69 3.34
N PRO A 88 52.56 55.56 3.53
CA PRO A 88 53.22 55.77 4.82
C PRO A 88 52.88 57.14 5.44
N ALA A 89 52.93 57.23 6.78
CA ALA A 89 52.45 58.38 7.54
C ALA A 89 53.02 59.74 7.09
N HIS A 90 54.28 59.78 6.66
CA HIS A 90 54.95 61.02 6.19
C HIS A 90 54.42 61.57 4.84
N LEU A 91 53.51 60.87 4.17
CA LEU A 91 52.87 61.31 2.92
C LEU A 91 51.37 61.65 3.09
N GLN A 92 50.80 61.54 4.29
CA GLN A 92 49.36 61.77 4.49
C GLN A 92 49.06 63.28 4.66
N ARG A 93 48.00 63.79 4.02
CA ARG A 93 47.59 65.21 4.17
C ARG A 93 46.80 65.39 5.46
N SER A 94 47.23 66.32 6.32
CA SER A 94 46.43 66.78 7.45
C SER A 94 45.28 67.70 6.97
N ALA A 95 44.07 67.45 7.45
CA ALA A 95 42.91 68.31 7.24
C ALA A 95 42.53 68.98 8.56
N ALA A 96 42.49 70.31 8.59
CA ALA A 96 42.14 71.08 9.77
C ALA A 96 40.61 71.28 9.86
N THR A 97 40.01 70.87 10.98
CA THR A 97 38.57 71.03 11.23
C THR A 97 38.31 72.30 12.05
N ARG A 98 37.54 73.25 11.50
CA ARG A 98 37.08 74.43 12.25
C ARG A 98 35.96 74.05 13.22
N SER A 99 36.09 74.46 14.48
CA SER A 99 35.04 74.41 15.49
C SER A 99 34.22 75.70 15.53
N THR A 100 32.92 75.59 15.81
CA THR A 100 32.05 76.73 16.15
C THR A 100 31.26 76.43 17.42
N ALA A 101 31.26 77.37 18.36
CA ALA A 101 30.81 77.15 19.73
C ALA A 101 29.32 77.46 19.92
N THR A 102 28.49 76.44 20.18
CA THR A 102 27.12 76.62 20.73
C THR A 102 26.60 75.39 21.47
N SER A 103 27.32 74.91 22.49
CA SER A 103 26.79 73.89 23.42
C SER A 103 27.33 74.00 24.87
N GLY A 104 27.58 75.22 25.33
CA GLY A 104 28.05 75.51 26.68
C GLY A 104 27.00 76.26 27.51
N ARG A 105 25.92 75.58 27.92
CA ARG A 105 24.96 76.01 28.98
C ARG A 105 23.86 74.95 29.19
N ALA A 106 24.23 73.84 29.83
CA ALA A 106 23.30 72.89 30.47
C ALA A 106 24.07 71.93 31.42
N GLN A 107 24.98 72.48 32.20
CA GLN A 107 25.55 71.83 33.39
C GLN A 107 25.36 72.79 34.53
N ASP A 108 24.38 72.49 35.40
CA ASP A 108 24.35 72.92 36.79
C ASP A 108 23.29 72.09 37.53
N ASN A 109 23.79 71.12 38.29
CA ASN A 109 23.32 70.62 39.60
C ASN A 109 23.69 69.14 39.78
N LEU A 110 24.85 68.90 40.41
CA LEU A 110 25.12 67.70 41.20
C LEU A 110 24.61 67.92 42.65
N PRO A 111 24.49 66.87 43.47
CA PRO A 111 25.58 66.58 44.41
C PRO A 111 26.10 65.14 44.37
N ASN A 112 27.22 64.89 45.07
CA ASN A 112 27.93 63.61 45.21
C ASN A 112 28.28 63.39 46.73
N PRO A 113 29.06 62.39 47.19
CA PRO A 113 28.49 61.23 47.90
C PRO A 113 29.11 60.88 49.29
N MET A 114 28.40 60.06 50.07
CA MET A 114 28.84 59.12 51.15
C MET A 114 27.62 58.18 51.39
N ASP A 115 27.71 56.87 51.63
CA ASP A 115 28.66 56.08 52.43
C ASP A 115 28.89 54.62 51.91
N LEU A 116 30.06 54.07 52.27
CA LEU A 116 30.42 52.68 52.70
C LEU A 116 29.98 51.41 51.91
N MET A 117 30.98 50.53 51.72
CA MET A 117 30.94 49.14 51.17
C MET A 117 30.75 48.08 52.29
N PRO A 118 30.65 46.74 52.04
CA PRO A 118 30.69 45.93 50.81
C PRO A 118 29.39 45.06 50.65
N ASP A 119 29.25 43.89 50.00
CA ASP A 119 30.10 42.95 49.23
C ASP A 119 29.24 42.10 48.24
N GLY A 120 29.84 41.13 47.52
CA GLY A 120 29.20 39.82 47.29
C GLY A 120 28.65 39.54 45.88
N SER A 121 29.53 39.14 44.96
CA SER A 121 29.28 38.30 43.76
C SER A 121 27.82 38.07 43.30
N SER A 122 27.24 38.94 42.46
CA SER A 122 26.04 38.59 41.66
C SER A 122 25.70 39.48 40.43
N GLU A 123 26.31 40.66 40.26
CA GLU A 123 25.91 41.63 39.22
C GLU A 123 26.33 41.30 37.76
N GLU A 124 27.49 40.65 37.52
CA GLU A 124 27.97 40.38 36.15
C GLU A 124 27.02 39.49 35.33
N ARG A 125 26.24 38.62 35.99
CA ARG A 125 25.25 37.76 35.33
C ARG A 125 23.98 38.54 34.93
N ARG A 126 23.72 39.70 35.53
CA ARG A 126 22.52 40.53 35.28
C ARG A 126 22.68 41.49 34.10
N LEU A 127 23.89 41.99 33.85
CA LEU A 127 24.18 42.89 32.72
C LEU A 127 24.13 42.20 31.34
N ARG A 128 24.52 40.92 31.23
CA ARG A 128 24.39 40.16 29.97
C ARG A 128 22.93 39.92 29.54
N LEU A 129 21.99 39.86 30.48
CA LEU A 129 20.56 39.64 30.20
C LEU A 129 19.78 40.91 29.81
N LYS A 130 20.26 42.11 30.17
CA LYS A 130 19.64 43.38 29.73
C LYS A 130 20.03 43.77 28.29
N GLY A 131 21.17 43.29 27.78
CA GLY A 131 21.60 43.53 26.39
C GLY A 131 20.80 42.76 25.33
N GLN A 132 20.28 41.57 25.65
CA GLN A 132 19.53 40.74 24.69
C GLN A 132 18.03 41.08 24.67
N ARG A 133 17.47 41.63 25.75
CA ARG A 133 16.03 41.95 25.85
C ARG A 133 15.57 43.16 25.01
N LYS A 134 16.49 43.90 24.38
CA LYS A 134 16.16 44.99 23.44
C LYS A 134 16.03 44.55 21.97
N ARG A 135 16.05 43.23 21.69
CA ARG A 135 15.84 42.63 20.36
C ARG A 135 14.53 41.84 20.19
N GLN A 136 13.69 41.76 21.23
CA GLN A 136 12.39 41.07 21.18
C GLN A 136 11.28 41.98 21.73
N ALA A 137 10.97 43.05 20.98
CA ALA A 137 9.80 43.91 21.21
C ALA A 137 9.44 44.80 19.99
N THR A 138 9.65 44.35 18.75
CA THR A 138 9.17 45.07 17.53
C THR A 138 8.67 44.15 16.40
N ASP A 139 8.11 42.96 16.71
CA ASP A 139 7.40 42.14 15.70
C ASP A 139 5.98 42.66 15.38
N HIS A 140 5.60 43.82 15.92
CA HIS A 140 4.36 44.53 15.63
C HIS A 140 4.66 45.98 15.22
N LEU A 141 5.34 46.16 14.08
CA LEU A 141 5.67 47.47 13.52
C LEU A 141 5.03 47.72 12.14
N TYR A 142 3.69 47.62 12.08
CA TYR A 142 2.89 48.26 11.03
C TYR A 142 2.84 49.80 11.18
N GLY A 143 3.43 50.35 12.25
CA GLY A 143 3.54 51.78 12.48
C GLY A 143 4.38 52.47 11.40
N LEU A 144 3.73 53.36 10.64
CA LEU A 144 4.41 54.27 9.72
C LEU A 144 5.46 55.10 10.49
N PRO A 145 6.70 55.26 9.99
CA PRO A 145 7.68 56.10 10.66
C PRO A 145 7.17 57.53 10.81
N ALA A 146 7.38 58.14 11.98
CA ALA A 146 6.77 59.38 12.45
C ALA A 146 7.10 60.67 11.66
N SER A 147 7.65 60.56 10.45
CA SER A 147 7.95 61.67 9.55
C SER A 147 7.54 61.31 8.12
N PRO A 148 6.68 62.11 7.46
CA PRO A 148 6.33 61.94 6.05
C PRO A 148 7.53 61.90 5.11
N LYS A 149 8.64 62.59 5.46
CA LYS A 149 9.89 62.55 4.70
C LYS A 149 10.55 61.15 4.73
N ALA A 150 10.53 60.47 5.88
CA ALA A 150 11.11 59.13 6.03
C ALA A 150 10.27 58.06 5.28
N ILE A 151 8.93 58.21 5.27
CA ILE A 151 8.04 57.36 4.48
C ILE A 151 8.32 57.56 2.98
N LYS A 152 8.40 58.80 2.51
CA LYS A 152 8.65 59.14 1.10
C LYS A 152 10.03 58.65 0.63
N ALA A 153 11.05 58.69 1.49
CA ALA A 153 12.37 58.13 1.21
C ALA A 153 12.37 56.59 1.12
N LYS A 154 11.69 55.88 2.04
CA LYS A 154 11.52 54.42 1.92
C LYS A 154 10.72 54.02 0.68
N LEU A 155 9.70 54.80 0.31
CA LEU A 155 8.90 54.56 -0.89
C LEU A 155 9.71 54.78 -2.18
N SER A 156 10.55 55.82 -2.25
CA SER A 156 11.43 56.04 -3.41
C SER A 156 12.52 54.98 -3.51
N GLU A 157 13.11 54.55 -2.39
CA GLU A 157 14.08 53.45 -2.34
C GLU A 157 13.45 52.13 -2.79
N ALA A 158 12.27 51.78 -2.26
CA ALA A 158 11.53 50.58 -2.68
C ALA A 158 11.17 50.64 -4.17
N SER A 159 10.70 51.79 -4.66
CA SER A 159 10.37 51.99 -6.09
C SER A 159 11.60 51.86 -6.99
N ALA A 160 12.77 52.33 -6.53
CA ALA A 160 14.04 52.15 -7.26
C ALA A 160 14.46 50.68 -7.29
N ARG A 161 14.35 49.95 -6.16
CA ARG A 161 14.61 48.50 -6.09
C ARG A 161 13.68 47.71 -7.01
N VAL A 162 12.38 48.02 -7.04
CA VAL A 162 11.42 47.39 -7.96
C VAL A 162 11.83 47.59 -9.42
N ARG A 163 12.17 48.83 -9.84
CA ARG A 163 12.63 49.11 -11.21
C ARG A 163 13.92 48.37 -11.59
N ILE A 164 14.81 48.10 -10.63
CA ILE A 164 16.02 47.29 -10.86
C ILE A 164 15.62 45.83 -11.07
N LEU A 165 14.82 45.26 -10.16
CA LEU A 165 14.35 43.87 -10.22
C LEU A 165 13.51 43.57 -11.47
N GLU A 166 12.68 44.50 -11.92
CA GLU A 166 11.92 44.40 -13.18
C GLU A 166 12.84 44.31 -14.41
N ARG A 167 13.92 45.11 -14.43
CA ARG A 167 14.94 45.07 -15.49
C ARG A 167 15.74 43.77 -15.44
N GLU A 168 16.11 43.29 -14.26
CA GLU A 168 16.78 42.00 -14.08
C GLU A 168 15.90 40.82 -14.53
N LYS A 169 14.62 40.82 -14.15
CA LYS A 169 13.61 39.85 -14.60
C LYS A 169 13.47 39.85 -16.12
N SER A 170 13.34 41.01 -16.75
CA SER A 170 13.26 41.14 -18.22
C SER A 170 14.54 40.63 -18.90
N ASN A 171 15.72 40.93 -18.34
CA ASN A 171 17.00 40.43 -18.83
C ASN A 171 17.22 38.93 -18.59
N ALA A 172 16.60 38.33 -17.57
CA ALA A 172 16.57 36.88 -17.36
C ALA A 172 15.67 36.19 -18.39
N LEU A 173 14.44 36.68 -18.60
CA LEU A 173 13.52 36.19 -19.63
C LEU A 173 14.13 36.25 -21.04
N ARG A 174 14.82 37.34 -21.37
CA ARG A 174 15.57 37.48 -22.64
C ARG A 174 16.79 36.55 -22.74
N ARG A 175 17.36 36.06 -21.63
CA ARG A 175 18.42 35.04 -21.63
C ARG A 175 17.82 33.65 -21.84
N GLU A 176 16.75 33.33 -21.13
CA GLU A 176 16.03 32.06 -21.28
C GLU A 176 15.48 31.87 -22.71
N LYS A 177 14.84 32.90 -23.29
CA LYS A 177 14.34 32.84 -24.68
C LYS A 177 15.47 32.62 -25.69
N ARG A 178 16.65 33.24 -25.49
CA ARG A 178 17.83 32.97 -26.33
C ARG A 178 18.38 31.56 -26.14
N ALA A 179 18.41 31.04 -24.91
CA ALA A 179 18.83 29.66 -24.66
C ALA A 179 17.89 28.65 -25.34
N LYS A 180 16.56 28.86 -25.27
CA LYS A 180 15.55 28.02 -25.95
C LYS A 180 15.70 28.10 -27.48
N ASN A 181 15.81 29.29 -28.05
CA ASN A 181 16.02 29.46 -29.49
C ASN A 181 17.35 28.83 -29.96
N ASN A 182 18.43 28.97 -29.19
CA ASN A 182 19.72 28.33 -29.51
C ASN A 182 19.64 26.79 -29.39
N MET A 183 18.89 26.26 -28.42
CA MET A 183 18.67 24.81 -28.27
C MET A 183 17.87 24.26 -29.46
N GLN A 184 16.82 24.98 -29.90
CA GLN A 184 16.05 24.62 -31.10
C GLN A 184 16.90 24.68 -32.37
N ALA A 185 17.71 25.73 -32.53
CA ALA A 185 18.64 25.85 -33.65
C ALA A 185 19.68 24.71 -33.66
N LEU A 186 20.25 24.36 -32.49
CA LEU A 186 21.16 23.22 -32.35
C LEU A 186 20.48 21.89 -32.67
N LEU A 187 19.22 21.70 -32.27
CA LEU A 187 18.47 20.48 -32.57
C LEU A 187 18.19 20.33 -34.08
N GLU A 188 17.81 21.41 -34.78
CA GLU A 188 17.67 21.37 -36.24
C GLU A 188 19.04 21.21 -36.93
N GLU A 189 20.09 21.90 -36.49
CA GLU A 189 21.44 21.77 -37.05
C GLU A 189 22.04 20.37 -36.85
N LEU A 190 21.67 19.66 -35.77
CA LEU A 190 22.04 18.26 -35.52
C LEU A 190 21.25 17.27 -36.39
N LYS A 191 19.96 17.56 -36.69
CA LYS A 191 19.17 16.80 -37.67
C LYS A 191 19.73 16.98 -39.08
N GLU A 192 19.94 18.21 -39.52
CA GLU A 192 20.45 18.53 -40.87
C GLU A 192 21.82 17.89 -41.13
N LYS A 193 22.66 17.75 -40.10
CA LYS A 193 23.99 17.14 -40.20
C LYS A 193 24.01 15.61 -40.03
N ASN A 194 22.86 14.95 -39.85
CA ASN A 194 22.76 13.50 -39.57
C ASN A 194 23.69 13.03 -38.42
N LEU A 195 23.90 13.89 -37.41
CA LEU A 195 24.76 13.58 -36.24
C LEU A 195 23.97 13.03 -35.04
N ILE A 196 22.67 12.80 -35.20
CA ILE A 196 21.85 12.08 -34.23
C ILE A 196 22.15 10.58 -34.40
N ASN A 197 23.12 10.10 -33.62
CA ASN A 197 23.37 8.66 -33.48
C ASN A 197 22.11 7.97 -32.91
N GLU A 198 21.77 6.76 -33.35
CA GLU A 198 20.57 6.05 -32.87
C GLU A 198 20.54 5.93 -31.34
N GLU A 199 21.70 5.69 -30.71
CA GLU A 199 21.84 5.65 -29.25
C GLU A 199 21.48 6.98 -28.53
N LEU A 200 21.55 8.12 -29.24
CA LEU A 200 21.12 9.42 -28.72
C LEU A 200 19.61 9.63 -28.93
N LYS A 201 19.08 9.09 -30.03
CA LYS A 201 17.65 9.10 -30.36
C LYS A 201 16.86 8.22 -29.39
N ASP A 202 17.30 6.99 -29.13
CA ASP A 202 16.72 6.09 -28.12
C ASP A 202 16.66 6.75 -26.72
N LYS A 203 17.73 7.45 -26.34
CA LYS A 203 17.80 8.19 -25.06
C LYS A 203 16.90 9.43 -25.01
N LEU A 204 16.53 10.01 -26.15
CA LEU A 204 15.62 11.14 -26.26
C LEU A 204 14.15 10.70 -26.38
N GLU A 205 13.87 9.58 -27.06
CA GLU A 205 12.54 8.94 -27.12
C GLU A 205 12.10 8.47 -25.72
N CYS A 206 13.02 8.01 -24.86
CA CYS A 206 12.72 7.74 -23.45
C CYS A 206 12.14 8.96 -22.67
N TYR A 207 12.26 10.18 -23.22
CA TYR A 207 11.71 11.41 -22.65
C TYR A 207 10.66 12.11 -23.53
N SER A 208 10.26 11.56 -24.69
CA SER A 208 9.23 12.18 -25.56
C SER A 208 7.86 12.23 -24.88
N ASP A 209 7.56 11.21 -24.08
CA ASP A 209 6.25 10.99 -23.48
C ASP A 209 6.04 11.79 -22.19
N LEU A 210 7.06 12.53 -21.72
CA LEU A 210 6.93 13.39 -20.55
C LEU A 210 5.94 14.53 -20.85
N PRO A 211 4.83 14.64 -20.10
CA PRO A 211 3.82 15.67 -20.34
C PRO A 211 4.31 17.01 -19.77
N VAL A 212 5.26 17.65 -20.47
CA VAL A 212 5.89 18.93 -20.08
C VAL A 212 4.84 20.02 -19.81
N HIS A 213 3.68 19.96 -20.46
CA HIS A 213 2.55 20.85 -20.20
C HIS A 213 2.03 20.76 -18.75
N LEU A 214 1.98 19.57 -18.13
CA LEU A 214 1.57 19.39 -16.74
C LEU A 214 2.56 20.03 -15.76
N LEU A 215 3.86 19.99 -16.09
CA LEU A 215 4.94 20.55 -15.28
C LEU A 215 5.17 22.05 -15.54
N SER A 216 4.44 22.64 -16.48
CA SER A 216 4.61 24.04 -16.89
C SER A 216 3.87 25.03 -15.98
N ARG A 217 4.48 26.20 -15.77
CA ARG A 217 3.85 27.35 -15.09
C ARG A 217 2.84 28.05 -16.01
N GLN A 218 1.66 27.47 -16.14
CA GLN A 218 0.50 28.12 -16.78
C GLN A 218 -0.36 28.82 -15.72
N GLY A 219 -0.18 30.14 -15.57
CA GLY A 219 -1.10 31.01 -14.83
C GLY A 219 -1.10 30.86 -13.30
N VAL A 220 -2.21 31.33 -12.70
CA VAL A 220 -2.45 31.36 -11.25
C VAL A 220 -3.22 30.12 -10.78
N GLU A 221 -3.90 29.41 -11.69
CA GLU A 221 -4.77 28.28 -11.38
C GLU A 221 -4.29 27.00 -12.08
N TYR A 222 -4.30 25.88 -11.34
CA TYR A 222 -3.96 24.57 -11.88
C TYR A 222 -5.14 23.97 -12.66
N THR A 223 -4.86 23.45 -13.85
CA THR A 223 -5.81 22.70 -14.70
C THR A 223 -6.25 21.38 -14.03
N LYS A 224 -7.36 20.78 -14.48
CA LYS A 224 -7.84 19.49 -13.95
C LYS A 224 -6.76 18.40 -14.05
N ALA A 225 -6.14 18.25 -15.23
CA ALA A 225 -5.08 17.26 -15.45
C ALA A 225 -3.86 17.47 -14.51
N GLN A 226 -3.47 18.72 -14.23
CA GLN A 226 -2.42 19.02 -13.25
C GLN A 226 -2.83 18.66 -11.82
N ARG A 227 -4.10 18.87 -11.44
CA ARG A 227 -4.63 18.45 -10.12
C ARG A 227 -4.58 16.93 -9.98
N ASP A 228 -5.07 16.22 -10.99
CA ASP A 228 -5.17 14.75 -10.99
C ASP A 228 -3.78 14.10 -11.00
N PHE A 229 -2.84 14.64 -11.79
CA PHE A 229 -1.42 14.25 -11.77
C PHE A 229 -0.78 14.49 -10.40
N ALA A 230 -0.92 15.68 -9.83
CA ALA A 230 -0.32 16.01 -8.54
C ALA A 230 -0.90 15.17 -7.38
N LEU A 231 -2.21 14.88 -7.40
CA LEU A 231 -2.87 14.00 -6.43
C LEU A 231 -2.37 12.55 -6.56
N THR A 232 -2.21 12.05 -7.79
CA THR A 232 -1.71 10.69 -8.09
C THR A 232 -0.26 10.53 -7.68
N LEU A 233 0.61 11.48 -8.03
CA LEU A 233 2.02 11.50 -7.64
C LEU A 233 2.17 11.55 -6.10
N HIS A 234 1.40 12.40 -5.43
CA HIS A 234 1.36 12.46 -3.97
C HIS A 234 0.77 11.18 -3.33
N LEU A 235 -0.05 10.41 -4.04
CA LEU A 235 -0.54 9.09 -3.59
C LEU A 235 0.58 8.04 -3.62
N HIS A 236 1.29 7.92 -4.73
CA HIS A 236 2.37 6.93 -4.85
C HIS A 236 3.57 7.20 -3.93
N GLY A 237 3.89 8.47 -3.66
CA GLY A 237 4.94 8.79 -2.70
C GLY A 237 4.91 10.25 -2.25
N PRO A 238 4.44 10.56 -1.02
CA PRO A 238 4.54 11.91 -0.46
C PRO A 238 5.99 12.42 -0.38
N LYS A 239 6.96 11.52 -0.08
CA LYS A 239 8.39 11.83 -0.08
C LYS A 239 8.91 12.14 -1.49
N ALA A 240 8.52 11.35 -2.49
CA ALA A 240 8.88 11.59 -3.89
C ALA A 240 8.28 12.92 -4.38
N TYR A 241 7.00 13.19 -4.08
CA TYR A 241 6.35 14.46 -4.38
C TYR A 241 7.10 15.67 -3.78
N LEU A 242 7.50 15.59 -2.51
CA LEU A 242 8.29 16.65 -1.86
C LEU A 242 9.69 16.78 -2.48
N TYR A 243 10.39 15.68 -2.77
CA TYR A 243 11.70 15.71 -3.44
C TYR A 243 11.61 16.35 -4.84
N LEU A 244 10.64 15.95 -5.66
CA LEU A 244 10.41 16.54 -6.99
C LEU A 244 10.09 18.04 -6.90
N ARG A 245 9.29 18.45 -5.90
CA ARG A 245 8.89 19.84 -5.69
C ARG A 245 9.99 20.73 -5.10
N GLU A 246 10.77 20.22 -4.14
CA GLU A 246 11.67 21.02 -3.29
C GLU A 246 13.15 20.84 -3.65
N THR A 247 13.54 19.67 -4.15
CA THR A 247 14.93 19.38 -4.57
C THR A 247 15.14 19.55 -6.07
N LEU A 248 14.15 19.19 -6.90
CA LEU A 248 14.21 19.38 -8.36
C LEU A 248 13.48 20.64 -8.87
N ASP A 249 12.91 21.45 -7.97
CA ASP A 249 12.13 22.68 -8.25
C ASP A 249 11.03 22.51 -9.33
N ILE A 250 10.47 21.29 -9.44
CA ILE A 250 9.39 20.99 -10.38
C ILE A 250 8.11 21.69 -9.89
N HIS A 251 7.40 22.35 -10.80
CA HIS A 251 6.23 23.16 -10.46
C HIS A 251 5.01 22.31 -10.06
N LEU A 252 5.03 21.83 -8.82
CA LEU A 252 3.96 21.04 -8.21
C LEU A 252 3.20 21.87 -7.15
N PRO A 253 1.86 21.69 -7.02
CA PRO A 253 1.05 22.33 -5.99
C PRO A 253 1.60 22.14 -4.57
N HIS A 254 1.30 23.06 -3.65
CA HIS A 254 1.62 22.85 -2.24
C HIS A 254 0.78 21.68 -1.68
N PRO A 255 1.29 20.84 -0.75
CA PRO A 255 0.50 19.79 -0.12
C PRO A 255 -0.82 20.28 0.52
N SER A 256 -0.85 21.52 1.04
CA SER A 256 -2.09 22.16 1.54
C SER A 256 -3.12 22.41 0.42
N SER A 257 -2.68 22.70 -0.81
CA SER A 257 -3.57 22.80 -1.97
C SER A 257 -4.20 21.45 -2.31
N LEU A 258 -3.40 20.36 -2.25
CA LEU A 258 -3.91 18.99 -2.40
C LEU A 258 -4.93 18.64 -1.30
N GLN A 259 -4.63 18.97 -0.05
CA GLN A 259 -5.56 18.78 1.07
C GLN A 259 -6.87 19.55 0.88
N ARG A 260 -6.81 20.80 0.40
CA ARG A 260 -7.98 21.63 0.10
C ARG A 260 -8.82 21.10 -1.07
N TRP A 261 -8.19 20.51 -2.09
CA TRP A 261 -8.93 19.82 -3.15
C TRP A 261 -9.62 18.56 -2.62
N LEU A 262 -8.90 17.74 -1.86
CA LEU A 262 -9.45 16.53 -1.24
C LEU A 262 -10.55 16.83 -0.22
N SER A 263 -10.50 17.96 0.51
CA SER A 263 -11.54 18.31 1.49
C SER A 263 -12.91 18.59 0.87
N SER A 264 -12.98 18.86 -0.44
CA SER A 264 -14.25 18.99 -1.20
C SER A 264 -14.95 17.66 -1.49
N LEU A 265 -14.26 16.52 -1.30
CA LEU A 265 -14.80 15.18 -1.50
C LEU A 265 -15.43 14.67 -0.20
N ASP A 266 -16.73 14.38 -0.24
CA ASP A 266 -17.38 13.74 0.88
C ASP A 266 -16.99 12.25 0.91
N ALA A 267 -16.34 11.88 1.99
CA ALA A 267 -15.79 10.56 2.26
C ALA A 267 -16.04 10.25 3.74
N ARG A 268 -17.30 10.41 4.16
CA ARG A 268 -17.80 9.95 5.46
C ARG A 268 -17.97 8.42 5.42
N PRO A 269 -18.04 7.77 6.59
CA PRO A 269 -18.57 6.41 6.68
C PRO A 269 -20.00 6.35 6.13
N GLY A 270 -20.41 5.16 5.69
CA GLY A 270 -21.62 4.93 4.91
C GLY A 270 -21.36 4.67 3.43
N LEU A 271 -22.45 4.52 2.66
CA LEU A 271 -22.43 4.37 1.21
C LEU A 271 -22.04 5.69 0.52
N ASN A 272 -21.04 5.62 -0.35
CA ASN A 272 -20.52 6.78 -1.07
C ASN A 272 -21.33 7.04 -2.34
N LYS A 273 -22.37 7.88 -2.22
CA LYS A 273 -23.24 8.25 -3.35
C LYS A 273 -22.45 8.75 -4.57
N LEU A 274 -21.40 9.56 -4.39
CA LEU A 274 -20.57 10.06 -5.50
C LEU A 274 -19.87 8.95 -6.29
N MET A 275 -19.52 7.81 -5.67
CA MET A 275 -18.99 6.63 -6.35
C MET A 275 -20.10 5.86 -7.06
N LEU A 276 -21.24 5.67 -6.40
CA LEU A 276 -22.40 4.97 -6.98
C LEU A 276 -22.91 5.71 -8.22
N ASP A 277 -23.08 7.04 -8.16
CA ASP A 277 -23.47 7.93 -9.27
C ASP A 277 -22.37 8.02 -10.37
N MET A 278 -21.14 7.59 -10.07
CA MET A 278 -20.06 7.45 -11.06
C MET A 278 -20.15 6.10 -11.78
N LEU A 279 -20.45 5.02 -11.05
CA LEU A 279 -20.70 3.70 -11.64
C LEU A 279 -21.97 3.69 -12.51
N GLU A 280 -23.02 4.39 -12.11
CA GLU A 280 -24.25 4.55 -12.89
C GLU A 280 -23.97 5.15 -14.29
N ARG A 281 -23.21 6.25 -14.35
CA ARG A 281 -22.81 6.88 -15.63
C ARG A 281 -21.93 5.96 -16.47
N ARG A 282 -20.97 5.26 -15.85
CA ARG A 282 -20.16 4.27 -16.57
C ARG A 282 -20.98 3.09 -17.11
N ARG A 283 -22.08 2.72 -16.46
CA ARG A 283 -23.04 1.74 -17.00
C ARG A 283 -23.86 2.32 -18.15
N GLN A 284 -24.24 3.60 -18.09
CA GLN A 284 -24.88 4.28 -19.23
C GLN A 284 -23.94 4.36 -20.45
N GLU A 285 -22.63 4.45 -20.23
CA GLU A 285 -21.59 4.37 -21.28
C GLU A 285 -21.39 2.92 -21.82
N ASP A 286 -21.32 1.91 -20.93
CA ASP A 286 -21.07 0.50 -21.28
C ASP A 286 -21.82 -0.45 -20.32
N GLU A 287 -23.03 -0.85 -20.72
CA GLU A 287 -23.90 -1.68 -19.87
C GLU A 287 -23.33 -3.08 -19.63
N GLY A 288 -22.70 -3.70 -20.63
CA GLY A 288 -22.13 -5.05 -20.48
C GLY A 288 -21.03 -5.08 -19.42
N LYS A 289 -20.13 -4.11 -19.46
CA LYS A 289 -18.96 -4.02 -18.57
C LYS A 289 -19.30 -3.62 -17.13
N TYR A 290 -20.29 -2.74 -16.93
CA TYR A 290 -20.61 -2.20 -15.60
C TYR A 290 -21.94 -2.69 -15.01
N GLY A 291 -22.80 -3.37 -15.79
CA GLY A 291 -24.12 -3.83 -15.34
C GLY A 291 -24.13 -5.06 -14.43
N CYS A 292 -23.06 -5.87 -14.40
CA CYS A 292 -22.98 -7.09 -13.59
C CYS A 292 -21.72 -7.14 -12.70
N VAL A 293 -21.92 -7.28 -11.38
CA VAL A 293 -20.85 -7.21 -10.38
C VAL A 293 -20.92 -8.31 -9.31
N THR A 294 -19.79 -8.54 -8.65
CA THR A 294 -19.68 -9.22 -7.36
C THR A 294 -19.53 -8.17 -6.25
N LEU A 295 -20.30 -8.30 -5.18
CA LEU A 295 -20.14 -7.53 -3.95
C LEU A 295 -19.17 -8.26 -3.02
N MET A 296 -18.17 -7.56 -2.50
CA MET A 296 -17.20 -8.10 -1.54
C MET A 296 -17.27 -7.29 -0.26
N LEU A 297 -17.28 -7.98 0.87
CA LEU A 297 -17.16 -7.37 2.20
C LEU A 297 -16.03 -8.00 2.99
N ASP A 298 -15.28 -7.19 3.72
CA ASP A 298 -14.30 -7.63 4.71
C ASP A 298 -14.02 -6.51 5.73
N ALA A 299 -13.49 -6.86 6.90
CA ALA A 299 -13.20 -5.94 7.99
C ALA A 299 -11.69 -5.84 8.26
N MET A 300 -11.15 -4.63 8.16
CA MET A 300 -9.76 -4.34 8.53
C MET A 300 -9.69 -3.81 9.97
N SER A 301 -8.90 -4.45 10.83
CA SER A 301 -8.57 -3.86 12.14
C SER A 301 -7.85 -2.52 11.98
N ILE A 302 -8.28 -1.54 12.78
CA ILE A 302 -7.74 -0.18 12.85
C ILE A 302 -7.34 0.19 14.29
N LYS A 303 -6.47 1.19 14.44
CA LYS A 303 -6.04 1.65 15.75
C LYS A 303 -7.17 2.40 16.46
N SER A 304 -7.75 1.78 17.48
CA SER A 304 -8.69 2.38 18.43
C SER A 304 -8.07 3.59 19.12
N HIS A 305 -8.37 4.79 18.62
CA HIS A 305 -7.80 6.04 19.08
C HIS A 305 -8.70 7.20 18.65
N VAL A 306 -9.21 7.97 19.62
CA VAL A 306 -10.02 9.17 19.36
C VAL A 306 -9.11 10.38 19.11
N GLN A 307 -9.39 11.16 18.07
CA GLN A 307 -8.72 12.42 17.77
C GLN A 307 -9.74 13.55 17.61
N HIS A 308 -9.52 14.65 18.34
CA HIS A 308 -10.20 15.91 18.10
C HIS A 308 -9.59 16.61 16.87
N ASP A 309 -10.44 17.05 15.95
CA ASP A 309 -10.03 17.95 14.86
C ASP A 309 -10.48 19.38 15.20
N PRO A 310 -9.56 20.28 15.61
CA PRO A 310 -9.92 21.63 16.04
C PRO A 310 -10.44 22.51 14.89
N GLN A 311 -10.22 22.14 13.63
CA GLN A 311 -10.74 22.90 12.47
C GLN A 311 -12.21 22.62 12.20
N THR A 312 -12.66 21.37 12.40
CA THR A 312 -14.05 20.98 12.20
C THR A 312 -14.85 20.89 13.50
N GLN A 313 -14.19 21.02 14.67
CA GLN A 313 -14.79 20.82 16.00
C GLN A 313 -15.45 19.43 16.14
N THR A 314 -14.91 18.43 15.43
CA THR A 314 -15.42 17.05 15.44
C THR A 314 -14.43 16.11 16.09
N MET A 315 -14.96 15.19 16.90
CA MET A 315 -14.22 14.02 17.35
C MET A 315 -14.25 12.93 16.28
N SER A 316 -13.15 12.19 16.13
CA SER A 316 -13.00 11.12 15.13
C SER A 316 -12.35 9.90 15.76
N GLY A 317 -12.85 8.69 15.48
CA GLY A 317 -12.40 7.44 16.12
C GLY A 317 -13.48 6.67 16.88
N TYR A 318 -14.70 7.19 16.94
CA TYR A 318 -15.88 6.45 17.39
C TYR A 318 -16.44 5.55 16.28
N VAL A 319 -17.32 4.63 16.67
CA VAL A 319 -18.18 3.87 15.76
C VAL A 319 -19.04 4.85 14.94
N ASP A 320 -19.13 4.61 13.64
CA ASP A 320 -19.87 5.44 12.69
C ASP A 320 -20.38 4.54 11.56
N MET A 321 -21.68 4.24 11.64
CA MET A 321 -22.40 3.37 10.70
C MET A 321 -22.97 4.15 9.50
N GLY A 322 -22.67 5.46 9.37
CA GLY A 322 -23.22 6.36 8.35
C GLY A 322 -24.50 7.09 8.79
N ASP A 323 -25.15 6.61 9.84
CA ASP A 323 -26.44 7.11 10.37
C ASP A 323 -26.34 8.47 11.07
N ARG A 324 -25.12 9.00 11.26
CA ARG A 324 -24.80 10.25 11.97
C ARG A 324 -25.18 10.28 13.45
N LEU A 325 -25.50 9.13 14.03
CA LEU A 325 -25.65 8.96 15.47
C LEU A 325 -24.27 9.09 16.13
N ASN A 326 -24.18 9.89 17.18
CA ASN A 326 -22.96 10.05 17.96
C ASN A 326 -22.84 8.88 18.94
N GLU A 327 -22.35 7.73 18.47
CA GLU A 327 -21.96 6.64 19.35
C GLU A 327 -20.73 7.05 20.19
N THR A 328 -20.73 6.66 21.47
CA THR A 328 -19.62 6.91 22.40
C THR A 328 -18.55 5.83 22.34
N ASP A 329 -18.82 4.74 21.63
CA ASP A 329 -17.96 3.58 21.56
C ASP A 329 -16.80 3.76 20.57
N ILE A 330 -15.59 3.36 20.95
CA ILE A 330 -14.38 3.54 20.13
C ILE A 330 -14.32 2.44 19.08
N ALA A 331 -14.15 2.80 17.81
CA ALA A 331 -14.00 1.82 16.72
C ALA A 331 -12.66 1.06 16.82
N SER A 332 -12.67 -0.22 16.45
CA SER A 332 -11.49 -1.11 16.35
C SER A 332 -11.34 -1.75 14.97
N GLU A 333 -12.35 -1.62 14.12
CA GLU A 333 -12.43 -2.23 12.79
C GLU A 333 -13.02 -1.23 11.78
N ALA A 334 -12.68 -1.41 10.51
CA ALA A 334 -13.26 -0.72 9.37
C ALA A 334 -13.79 -1.77 8.39
N LEU A 335 -15.11 -1.94 8.37
CA LEU A 335 -15.83 -2.78 7.41
C LEU A 335 -15.88 -2.06 6.06
N VAL A 336 -15.41 -2.69 4.98
CA VAL A 336 -15.39 -2.09 3.64
C VAL A 336 -16.18 -2.93 2.66
N PHE A 337 -17.04 -2.27 1.88
CA PHE A 337 -17.75 -2.89 0.77
C PHE A 337 -17.12 -2.45 -0.55
N MET A 338 -16.77 -3.42 -1.39
CA MET A 338 -16.22 -3.20 -2.73
C MET A 338 -17.05 -3.96 -3.76
N VAL A 339 -17.35 -3.33 -4.88
CA VAL A 339 -17.86 -4.03 -6.07
C VAL A 339 -16.72 -4.32 -7.03
N VAL A 340 -16.75 -5.52 -7.63
CA VAL A 340 -15.80 -5.95 -8.66
C VAL A 340 -16.59 -6.30 -9.91
N GLY A 341 -16.21 -5.73 -11.05
CA GLY A 341 -16.84 -6.02 -12.34
C GLY A 341 -16.61 -7.48 -12.74
N LEU A 342 -17.69 -8.16 -13.14
CA LEU A 342 -17.58 -9.50 -13.71
C LEU A 342 -17.02 -9.44 -15.13
N GLN A 343 -17.44 -8.44 -15.91
CA GLN A 343 -16.90 -8.13 -17.23
C GLN A 343 -15.93 -6.93 -17.16
N GLY A 344 -14.85 -7.00 -17.94
CA GLY A 344 -13.75 -6.02 -17.89
C GLY A 344 -12.85 -6.12 -16.65
N TYR A 345 -11.94 -5.16 -16.50
CA TYR A 345 -10.93 -5.10 -15.42
C TYR A 345 -11.09 -3.83 -14.58
N TRP A 346 -12.08 -3.83 -13.69
CA TRP A 346 -12.34 -2.70 -12.80
C TRP A 346 -12.88 -3.16 -11.43
N LYS A 347 -12.69 -2.31 -10.42
CA LYS A 347 -13.22 -2.48 -9.06
C LYS A 347 -13.38 -1.13 -8.37
N ALA A 348 -14.36 -1.01 -7.48
CA ALA A 348 -14.70 0.24 -6.81
C ALA A 348 -15.10 0.00 -5.34
N PRO A 349 -14.42 0.61 -4.35
CA PRO A 349 -14.91 0.63 -2.97
C PRO A 349 -16.13 1.57 -2.89
N ILE A 350 -17.29 1.03 -2.54
CA ILE A 350 -18.57 1.77 -2.53
C ILE A 350 -18.99 2.26 -1.16
N ALA A 351 -18.56 1.60 -0.08
CA ALA A 351 -18.87 2.00 1.29
C ALA A 351 -17.74 1.63 2.24
N TYR A 352 -17.67 2.33 3.37
CA TYR A 352 -16.94 1.85 4.54
C TYR A 352 -17.66 2.27 5.82
N TYR A 353 -17.54 1.48 6.88
CA TYR A 353 -18.17 1.70 8.18
C TYR A 353 -17.13 1.54 9.27
N LEU A 354 -17.21 2.35 10.33
CA LEU A 354 -16.29 2.26 11.47
C LEU A 354 -16.97 1.50 12.59
N THR A 355 -16.43 0.36 12.98
CA THR A 355 -17.11 -0.64 13.83
C THR A 355 -16.23 -1.07 15.01
N LYS A 356 -16.85 -1.59 16.07
CA LYS A 356 -16.15 -2.15 17.24
C LYS A 356 -16.34 -3.67 17.33
N SER A 357 -17.57 -4.11 17.15
CA SER A 357 -17.96 -5.51 16.99
C SER A 357 -19.24 -5.54 16.16
N LEU A 358 -19.23 -6.28 15.06
CA LEU A 358 -20.38 -6.31 14.15
C LEU A 358 -21.35 -7.43 14.53
N THR A 359 -22.61 -7.08 14.77
CA THR A 359 -23.69 -8.08 14.92
C THR A 359 -24.15 -8.57 13.54
N PRO A 360 -24.54 -9.85 13.40
CA PRO A 360 -25.10 -10.38 12.14
C PRO A 360 -26.29 -9.56 11.63
N GLU A 361 -27.12 -9.06 12.55
CA GLU A 361 -28.34 -8.31 12.24
C GLU A 361 -28.02 -6.94 11.61
N THR A 362 -27.04 -6.21 12.17
CA THR A 362 -26.62 -4.92 11.61
C THR A 362 -25.88 -5.13 10.29
N GLN A 363 -25.05 -6.18 10.18
CA GLN A 363 -24.37 -6.52 8.93
C GLN A 363 -25.37 -6.85 7.80
N ARG A 364 -26.45 -7.58 8.11
CA ARG A 364 -27.55 -7.86 7.18
C ARG A 364 -28.19 -6.58 6.65
N VAL A 365 -28.52 -5.62 7.52
CA VAL A 365 -29.13 -4.34 7.13
C VAL A 365 -28.20 -3.53 6.22
N LEU A 366 -26.89 -3.50 6.52
CA LEU A 366 -25.92 -2.82 5.66
C LEU A 366 -25.81 -3.48 4.26
N VAL A 367 -25.83 -4.82 4.19
CA VAL A 367 -25.82 -5.57 2.92
C VAL A 367 -27.11 -5.31 2.12
N GLU A 368 -28.28 -5.40 2.75
CA GLU A 368 -29.57 -5.12 2.09
C GLU A 368 -29.59 -3.71 1.50
N HIS A 369 -29.23 -2.69 2.29
CA HIS A 369 -29.20 -1.32 1.82
C HIS A 369 -28.18 -1.08 0.67
N ALA A 370 -27.04 -1.77 0.70
CA ALA A 370 -26.06 -1.71 -0.40
C ALA A 370 -26.58 -2.38 -1.69
N LEU A 371 -27.35 -3.47 -1.58
CA LEU A 371 -28.02 -4.11 -2.71
C LEU A 371 -29.10 -3.20 -3.31
N GLU A 372 -29.91 -2.55 -2.46
CA GLU A 372 -30.94 -1.58 -2.89
C GLU A 372 -30.34 -0.39 -3.66
N GLU A 373 -29.31 0.28 -3.12
CA GLU A 373 -28.68 1.45 -3.76
C GLU A 373 -27.93 1.09 -5.07
N LEU A 374 -27.46 -0.16 -5.22
CA LEU A 374 -26.92 -0.67 -6.50
C LEU A 374 -28.03 -0.98 -7.50
N HIS A 375 -29.12 -1.61 -7.04
CA HIS A 375 -30.28 -1.92 -7.88
C HIS A 375 -30.99 -0.68 -8.41
N HIS A 376 -31.15 0.38 -7.59
CA HIS A 376 -31.70 1.66 -8.04
C HIS A 376 -30.89 2.29 -9.19
N ARG A 377 -29.59 1.98 -9.30
CA ARG A 377 -28.70 2.41 -10.39
C ARG A 377 -28.56 1.36 -11.50
N GLN A 378 -29.43 0.35 -11.49
CA GLN A 378 -29.51 -0.74 -12.46
C GLN A 378 -28.21 -1.57 -12.54
N ILE A 379 -27.45 -1.66 -11.44
CA ILE A 379 -26.26 -2.51 -11.32
C ILE A 379 -26.68 -3.81 -10.62
N ARG A 380 -26.60 -4.94 -11.34
CA ARG A 380 -26.99 -6.26 -10.84
C ARG A 380 -25.85 -6.90 -10.05
N VAL A 381 -26.08 -7.15 -8.77
CA VAL A 381 -25.17 -7.95 -7.93
C VAL A 381 -25.51 -9.43 -8.09
N VAL A 382 -24.61 -10.21 -8.67
CA VAL A 382 -24.82 -11.65 -8.90
C VAL A 382 -24.37 -12.47 -7.70
N CYS A 383 -23.27 -12.08 -7.07
CA CYS A 383 -22.64 -12.81 -5.97
C CYS A 383 -22.16 -11.87 -4.87
N MET A 384 -22.19 -12.37 -3.63
CA MET A 384 -21.56 -11.77 -2.46
C MET A 384 -20.42 -12.68 -1.98
N THR A 385 -19.19 -12.15 -1.92
CA THR A 385 -18.03 -12.83 -1.34
C THR A 385 -17.76 -12.31 0.07
N MET A 386 -17.51 -13.24 1.01
CA MET A 386 -17.12 -12.96 2.39
C MET A 386 -16.11 -13.98 2.92
N ASP A 387 -15.57 -13.73 4.11
CA ASP A 387 -14.66 -14.65 4.80
C ASP A 387 -15.44 -15.76 5.54
N GLY A 388 -14.71 -16.65 6.21
CA GLY A 388 -15.29 -17.75 6.98
C GLY A 388 -15.79 -17.39 8.39
N HIS A 389 -15.93 -16.11 8.75
CA HIS A 389 -16.23 -15.73 10.12
C HIS A 389 -17.66 -16.11 10.54
N ALA A 390 -17.84 -16.43 11.83
CA ALA A 390 -19.12 -16.92 12.35
C ALA A 390 -20.25 -15.88 12.24
N SER A 391 -19.94 -14.59 12.34
CA SER A 391 -20.91 -13.50 12.10
C SER A 391 -21.44 -13.53 10.66
N ASN A 392 -20.54 -13.73 9.69
CA ASN A 392 -20.84 -13.70 8.26
C ASN A 392 -21.70 -14.89 7.84
N VAL A 393 -21.41 -16.08 8.39
CA VAL A 393 -22.27 -17.27 8.24
C VAL A 393 -23.65 -17.07 8.90
N SER A 394 -23.70 -16.40 10.07
CA SER A 394 -24.97 -16.09 10.74
C SER A 394 -25.81 -15.08 9.95
N MET A 395 -25.18 -14.03 9.42
CA MET A 395 -25.81 -13.05 8.53
C MET A 395 -26.41 -13.73 7.29
N CYS A 396 -25.66 -14.63 6.62
CA CYS A 396 -26.20 -15.41 5.50
C CYS A 396 -27.42 -16.24 5.89
N THR A 397 -27.41 -16.81 7.10
CA THR A 397 -28.55 -17.58 7.61
C THR A 397 -29.78 -16.67 7.80
N GLN A 398 -29.59 -15.43 8.26
CA GLN A 398 -30.67 -14.44 8.41
C GLN A 398 -31.18 -13.88 7.07
N LEU A 399 -30.31 -13.75 6.06
CA LEU A 399 -30.69 -13.46 4.67
C LEU A 399 -31.47 -14.62 4.03
N GLY A 400 -31.50 -15.81 4.65
CA GLY A 400 -32.27 -16.96 4.17
C GLY A 400 -31.46 -17.98 3.37
N CYS A 401 -30.12 -17.99 3.48
CA CYS A 401 -29.28 -19.10 3.03
C CYS A 401 -29.31 -20.25 4.04
N LYS A 402 -29.31 -21.50 3.56
CA LYS A 402 -29.14 -22.71 4.38
C LYS A 402 -27.72 -23.25 4.18
N LEU A 403 -26.75 -22.62 4.86
CA LEU A 403 -25.33 -22.99 4.82
C LEU A 403 -24.93 -24.05 5.87
N LYS A 404 -25.80 -24.29 6.87
CA LYS A 404 -25.65 -25.42 7.79
C LYS A 404 -26.09 -26.69 7.06
N ALA A 405 -25.18 -27.65 6.93
CA ALA A 405 -25.43 -28.89 6.20
C ALA A 405 -26.31 -29.85 6.99
N ASP A 406 -27.64 -29.66 6.94
CA ASP A 406 -28.58 -30.71 7.33
C ASP A 406 -28.57 -31.83 6.26
N PRO A 407 -28.29 -33.10 6.62
CA PRO A 407 -28.10 -34.18 5.63
C PRO A 407 -29.28 -34.40 4.68
N CYS A 408 -30.49 -34.05 5.13
CA CYS A 408 -31.75 -34.29 4.42
C CYS A 408 -32.06 -33.19 3.39
N GLU A 409 -31.59 -31.96 3.56
CA GLU A 409 -31.93 -30.84 2.69
C GLU A 409 -30.75 -30.46 1.75
N PRO A 410 -31.03 -30.00 0.51
CA PRO A 410 -29.98 -29.42 -0.32
C PRO A 410 -29.46 -28.11 0.29
N LEU A 411 -28.16 -27.84 0.13
CA LEU A 411 -27.59 -26.56 0.51
C LEU A 411 -28.28 -25.44 -0.26
N LYS A 412 -28.68 -24.38 0.44
CA LYS A 412 -29.22 -23.17 -0.18
C LYS A 412 -28.17 -22.07 -0.07
N THR A 413 -27.35 -21.99 -1.11
CA THR A 413 -26.18 -21.11 -1.27
C THR A 413 -26.51 -19.71 -1.81
N HIS A 414 -27.80 -19.34 -1.82
CA HIS A 414 -28.30 -18.06 -2.32
C HIS A 414 -29.47 -17.53 -1.47
N PHE A 415 -29.68 -16.23 -1.54
CA PHE A 415 -30.80 -15.52 -0.91
C PHE A 415 -31.52 -14.64 -1.96
N PRO A 416 -32.81 -14.31 -1.76
CA PRO A 416 -33.51 -13.39 -2.65
C PRO A 416 -33.01 -11.95 -2.44
N HIS A 417 -32.83 -11.23 -3.53
CA HIS A 417 -32.56 -9.79 -3.51
C HIS A 417 -33.73 -9.04 -2.83
N PRO A 418 -33.49 -8.01 -2.00
CA PRO A 418 -34.54 -7.31 -1.25
C PRO A 418 -35.64 -6.72 -2.16
N ILE A 419 -35.26 -6.13 -3.30
CA ILE A 419 -36.20 -5.54 -4.28
C ILE A 419 -36.69 -6.55 -5.33
N THR A 420 -35.81 -7.08 -6.19
CA THR A 420 -36.22 -7.92 -7.34
C THR A 420 -36.56 -9.37 -6.99
N HIS A 421 -36.20 -9.84 -5.79
CA HIS A 421 -36.22 -11.26 -5.40
C HIS A 421 -35.36 -12.20 -6.26
N ASP A 422 -34.50 -11.67 -7.14
CA ASP A 422 -33.49 -12.46 -7.86
C ASP A 422 -32.54 -13.18 -6.90
N LYS A 423 -31.93 -14.28 -7.37
CA LYS A 423 -30.96 -15.03 -6.58
C LYS A 423 -29.63 -14.28 -6.50
N VAL A 424 -29.28 -13.80 -5.30
CA VAL A 424 -27.92 -13.36 -4.97
C VAL A 424 -27.19 -14.53 -4.33
N PHE A 425 -26.11 -14.98 -4.97
CA PHE A 425 -25.32 -16.12 -4.55
C PHE A 425 -24.28 -15.76 -3.48
N VAL A 426 -23.87 -16.72 -2.65
CA VAL A 426 -22.86 -16.51 -1.60
C VAL A 426 -21.64 -17.40 -1.84
N MET A 427 -20.45 -16.79 -1.86
CA MET A 427 -19.17 -17.48 -1.90
C MET A 427 -18.31 -17.12 -0.68
N MET A 428 -17.58 -18.11 -0.18
CA MET A 428 -16.59 -17.99 0.89
C MET A 428 -15.21 -17.80 0.28
N ASP A 429 -14.34 -16.97 0.86
CA ASP A 429 -12.99 -16.80 0.32
C ASP A 429 -12.17 -18.11 0.38
N ALA A 430 -11.75 -18.58 -0.78
CA ALA A 430 -11.03 -19.85 -0.93
C ALA A 430 -9.64 -19.80 -0.26
N CYS A 431 -8.97 -18.64 -0.30
CA CYS A 431 -7.68 -18.45 0.37
C CYS A 431 -7.82 -18.60 1.89
N HIS A 432 -8.88 -18.02 2.48
CA HIS A 432 -9.24 -18.21 3.88
C HIS A 432 -9.66 -19.66 4.18
N MET A 433 -10.39 -20.34 3.30
CA MET A 433 -10.74 -21.76 3.48
C MET A 433 -9.49 -22.66 3.53
N LEU A 434 -8.43 -22.35 2.75
CA LEU A 434 -7.13 -23.04 2.84
C LEU A 434 -6.40 -22.73 4.17
N LYS A 435 -6.39 -21.46 4.59
CA LYS A 435 -5.82 -21.03 5.89
C LYS A 435 -6.55 -21.73 7.07
N LEU A 436 -7.85 -22.04 6.92
CA LEU A 436 -8.67 -22.77 7.88
C LEU A 436 -8.48 -24.30 7.90
N THR A 437 -7.56 -24.90 7.14
CA THR A 437 -7.32 -26.37 7.12
C THR A 437 -7.05 -27.02 8.48
N ARG A 438 -6.60 -26.26 9.50
CA ARG A 438 -6.52 -26.74 10.90
C ARG A 438 -7.89 -27.12 11.50
N ASN A 439 -8.97 -26.70 10.86
CA ASN A 439 -10.36 -27.03 11.16
C ASN A 439 -11.02 -27.58 9.87
N ILE A 440 -10.60 -28.79 9.49
CA ILE A 440 -10.92 -29.46 8.22
C ILE A 440 -12.42 -29.38 7.87
N PHE A 441 -13.31 -29.54 8.85
CA PHE A 441 -14.76 -29.46 8.63
C PHE A 441 -15.21 -28.12 8.01
N LEU A 442 -14.74 -26.99 8.57
CA LEU A 442 -15.09 -25.66 8.07
C LEU A 442 -14.44 -25.37 6.71
N SER A 443 -13.20 -25.82 6.52
CA SER A 443 -12.49 -25.74 5.23
C SER A 443 -13.25 -26.49 4.12
N VAL A 444 -13.56 -27.77 4.34
CA VAL A 444 -14.28 -28.62 3.38
C VAL A 444 -15.70 -28.11 3.13
N LEU A 445 -16.44 -27.68 4.16
CA LEU A 445 -17.78 -27.11 4.00
C LEU A 445 -17.75 -25.83 3.15
N GLY A 446 -16.77 -24.95 3.37
CA GLY A 446 -16.58 -23.76 2.53
C GLY A 446 -16.28 -24.08 1.07
N PHE A 447 -15.45 -25.10 0.81
CA PHE A 447 -15.22 -25.58 -0.56
C PHE A 447 -16.47 -26.20 -1.20
N VAL A 448 -17.25 -26.99 -0.47
CA VAL A 448 -18.51 -27.55 -0.97
C VAL A 448 -19.51 -26.44 -1.32
N ILE A 449 -19.66 -25.43 -0.44
CA ILE A 449 -20.46 -24.22 -0.72
C ILE A 449 -19.96 -23.56 -2.00
N ASN A 450 -18.66 -23.28 -2.13
CA ASN A 450 -18.11 -22.60 -3.30
C ASN A 450 -18.32 -23.38 -4.61
N ILE A 451 -18.18 -24.71 -4.59
CA ILE A 451 -18.39 -25.57 -5.77
C ILE A 451 -19.87 -25.58 -6.16
N ASP A 452 -20.78 -25.80 -5.20
CA ASP A 452 -22.23 -25.79 -5.41
C ASP A 452 -22.73 -24.43 -5.95
N THR A 453 -22.25 -23.34 -5.33
CA THR A 453 -22.51 -21.97 -5.76
C THR A 453 -22.01 -21.73 -7.19
N LEU A 454 -20.76 -22.08 -7.50
CA LEU A 454 -20.17 -21.86 -8.82
C LEU A 454 -20.91 -22.66 -9.90
N MET A 455 -21.21 -23.94 -9.65
CA MET A 455 -21.99 -24.78 -10.58
C MET A 455 -23.40 -24.23 -10.82
N SER A 456 -24.01 -23.60 -9.81
CA SER A 456 -25.32 -22.94 -9.92
C SER A 456 -25.26 -21.60 -10.68
N MET A 457 -24.13 -20.88 -10.59
CA MET A 457 -23.91 -19.58 -11.24
C MET A 457 -23.44 -19.68 -12.69
N VAL A 458 -22.63 -20.70 -13.02
CA VAL A 458 -21.98 -20.85 -14.33
C VAL A 458 -22.95 -20.76 -15.52
N PRO A 459 -24.15 -21.39 -15.53
CA PRO A 459 -25.09 -21.25 -16.64
C PRO A 459 -25.47 -19.78 -16.92
N VAL A 460 -25.94 -19.06 -15.90
CA VAL A 460 -26.34 -17.64 -15.98
C VAL A 460 -25.16 -16.73 -16.32
N LEU A 461 -23.95 -17.10 -15.89
CA LEU A 461 -22.74 -16.34 -16.21
C LEU A 461 -22.21 -16.60 -17.61
N LEU A 462 -22.44 -17.77 -18.21
CA LEU A 462 -21.96 -18.11 -19.56
C LEU A 462 -22.88 -17.59 -20.68
N GLU A 463 -24.15 -17.30 -20.38
CA GLU A 463 -25.07 -16.63 -21.33
C GLU A 463 -24.50 -15.32 -21.90
N GLY A 464 -23.68 -14.60 -21.13
CA GLY A 464 -23.07 -13.32 -21.53
C GLY A 464 -21.56 -13.33 -21.79
N GLN A 465 -20.86 -14.47 -21.66
CA GLN A 465 -19.39 -14.54 -21.82
C GLN A 465 -18.89 -15.99 -22.00
N ARG A 466 -17.82 -16.17 -22.78
CA ARG A 466 -17.26 -17.49 -23.11
C ARG A 466 -16.66 -18.27 -21.92
N TYR A 467 -16.23 -17.57 -20.87
CA TYR A 467 -15.61 -18.16 -19.68
C TYR A 467 -15.85 -17.28 -18.46
N VAL A 468 -15.64 -17.83 -17.27
CA VAL A 468 -15.78 -17.13 -15.99
C VAL A 468 -14.43 -17.06 -15.27
N LEU A 469 -13.96 -15.85 -14.95
CA LEU A 469 -12.75 -15.65 -14.17
C LEU A 469 -13.05 -15.81 -12.67
N THR A 470 -12.76 -16.98 -12.10
CA THR A 470 -13.03 -17.30 -10.69
C THR A 470 -12.36 -16.34 -9.69
N TYR A 471 -11.23 -15.72 -10.06
CA TYR A 471 -10.57 -14.65 -9.29
C TYR A 471 -11.45 -13.39 -9.06
N ARG A 472 -12.55 -13.21 -9.82
CA ARG A 472 -13.55 -12.15 -9.58
C ARG A 472 -14.43 -12.42 -8.35
N PHE A 473 -14.31 -13.58 -7.71
CA PHE A 473 -15.04 -13.95 -6.49
C PHE A 473 -14.13 -14.16 -5.26
N SER A 474 -12.85 -13.81 -5.34
CA SER A 474 -11.90 -13.86 -4.20
C SER A 474 -11.85 -12.54 -3.43
N GLN A 475 -11.64 -12.59 -2.11
CA GLN A 475 -11.46 -11.40 -1.28
C GLN A 475 -10.10 -10.69 -1.47
N ASP A 476 -9.17 -11.27 -2.25
CA ASP A 476 -7.84 -10.68 -2.53
C ASP A 476 -7.93 -9.21 -3.00
N HIS A 477 -9.02 -8.81 -3.68
CA HIS A 477 -9.25 -7.43 -4.09
C HIS A 477 -9.36 -6.44 -2.93
N LEU A 478 -9.94 -6.88 -1.80
CA LEU A 478 -10.01 -6.15 -0.53
C LEU A 478 -8.70 -6.27 0.26
N GLU A 479 -8.07 -7.44 0.33
CA GLU A 479 -6.74 -7.58 0.96
C GLU A 479 -5.72 -6.59 0.34
N LEU A 480 -5.70 -6.46 -1.00
CA LEU A 480 -4.88 -5.50 -1.74
C LEU A 480 -5.24 -4.03 -1.46
N LEU A 481 -6.53 -3.72 -1.27
CA LEU A 481 -6.97 -2.39 -0.85
C LEU A 481 -6.44 -2.08 0.57
N PHE A 482 -6.61 -3.01 1.51
CA PHE A 482 -6.12 -2.85 2.88
C PHE A 482 -4.60 -2.70 2.92
N ASN A 483 -3.86 -3.47 2.11
CA ASN A 483 -2.42 -3.32 2.02
C ASN A 483 -2.01 -1.95 1.47
N SER A 484 -2.75 -1.41 0.48
CA SER A 484 -2.56 -0.03 -0.02
C SER A 484 -2.83 1.03 1.07
N ILE A 485 -3.84 0.79 1.92
CA ILE A 485 -4.18 1.67 3.05
C ILE A 485 -3.10 1.63 4.14
N ARG A 486 -2.60 0.43 4.49
CA ARG A 486 -1.51 0.23 5.45
C ARG A 486 -0.20 0.88 4.96
N ALA A 487 0.18 0.64 3.69
CA ALA A 487 1.38 1.21 3.08
C ALA A 487 1.35 2.74 3.00
N SER A 488 0.16 3.35 2.85
CA SER A 488 -0.01 4.81 2.84
C SER A 488 0.38 5.48 4.18
N GLY A 489 0.45 4.72 5.28
CA GLY A 489 0.95 5.17 6.58
C GLY A 489 2.49 5.12 6.73
N GLY A 490 3.22 4.62 5.74
CA GLY A 490 4.66 4.40 5.82
C GLY A 490 4.99 3.37 6.90
N TRP A 491 5.73 3.78 7.94
CA TRP A 491 6.04 2.94 9.10
C TRP A 491 4.82 2.64 10.00
N ASN A 492 3.71 3.35 9.85
CA ASN A 492 2.48 3.07 10.60
C ASN A 492 1.53 2.15 9.81
N ASN A 493 1.73 0.84 9.92
CA ASN A 493 0.89 -0.18 9.30
C ASN A 493 -0.48 -0.38 9.97
N ASN A 494 -0.76 0.29 11.09
CA ASN A 494 -2.06 0.26 11.76
C ASN A 494 -2.68 1.68 11.80
N PRO A 495 -3.44 2.09 10.77
CA PRO A 495 -4.03 3.41 10.70
C PRO A 495 -5.15 3.59 11.74
N ASN A 496 -5.32 4.80 12.27
CA ASN A 496 -6.53 5.17 13.01
C ASN A 496 -7.67 5.56 12.04
N ALA A 497 -8.89 5.71 12.55
CA ALA A 497 -10.08 6.05 11.75
C ALA A 497 -9.91 7.32 10.89
N ARG A 498 -9.21 8.35 11.39
CA ARG A 498 -8.96 9.61 10.65
C ARG A 498 -7.97 9.41 9.50
N GLN A 499 -6.92 8.62 9.72
CA GLN A 499 -5.97 8.22 8.69
C GLN A 499 -6.64 7.35 7.63
N PHE A 500 -7.42 6.35 8.04
CA PHE A 500 -8.23 5.51 7.15
C PHE A 500 -9.12 6.38 6.24
N LYS A 501 -9.92 7.26 6.84
CA LYS A 501 -10.80 8.22 6.13
C LYS A 501 -10.05 9.10 5.13
N TYR A 502 -8.86 9.60 5.51
CA TYR A 502 -8.02 10.41 4.63
C TYR A 502 -7.47 9.61 3.44
N VAL A 503 -6.98 8.39 3.67
CA VAL A 503 -6.45 7.53 2.60
C VAL A 503 -7.57 7.06 1.67
N PHE A 504 -8.71 6.63 2.24
CA PHE A 504 -9.92 6.26 1.47
C PHE A 504 -10.33 7.42 0.55
N ARG A 505 -10.52 8.63 1.07
CA ARG A 505 -10.80 9.86 0.29
C ARG A 505 -9.81 10.09 -0.86
N LYS A 506 -8.52 9.83 -0.63
CA LYS A 506 -7.45 10.00 -1.63
C LYS A 506 -7.52 8.94 -2.74
N LEU A 507 -7.92 7.71 -2.40
CA LEU A 507 -8.20 6.65 -3.37
C LEU A 507 -9.45 6.98 -4.21
N MET A 508 -10.51 7.52 -3.61
CA MET A 508 -11.73 7.95 -4.33
C MET A 508 -11.43 9.03 -5.38
N ALA A 509 -10.56 9.99 -5.06
CA ALA A 509 -10.12 11.02 -6.01
C ALA A 509 -9.46 10.40 -7.26
N ARG A 510 -8.60 9.39 -7.08
CA ARG A 510 -7.95 8.65 -8.17
C ARG A 510 -8.94 7.85 -9.04
N CYS A 511 -10.08 7.43 -8.49
CA CYS A 511 -11.16 6.78 -9.26
C CYS A 511 -11.93 7.75 -10.16
N GLY A 512 -11.56 9.04 -10.23
CA GLY A 512 -12.25 10.05 -11.05
C GLY A 512 -13.52 10.60 -10.40
N VAL A 513 -13.71 10.39 -9.10
CA VAL A 513 -14.85 10.94 -8.35
C VAL A 513 -14.62 12.44 -8.11
N VAL A 514 -15.25 13.29 -8.91
CA VAL A 514 -15.13 14.76 -8.84
C VAL A 514 -16.36 15.37 -8.16
N SER A 515 -16.14 16.28 -7.20
CA SER A 515 -17.21 17.05 -6.55
C SER A 515 -17.68 18.20 -7.45
N ARG A 516 -18.98 18.24 -7.80
CA ARG A 516 -19.59 19.35 -8.57
C ARG A 516 -19.63 20.70 -7.83
N ARG A 517 -19.23 20.78 -6.55
CA ARG A 517 -19.41 21.98 -5.70
C ARG A 517 -18.15 22.84 -5.48
N GLY A 518 -17.08 22.61 -6.24
CA GLY A 518 -15.88 23.45 -6.18
C GLY A 518 -15.85 24.51 -7.27
N ASN A 519 -16.43 25.70 -7.02
CA ASN A 519 -16.42 26.94 -7.83
C ASN A 519 -15.85 26.83 -9.27
N VAL A 520 -16.49 26.05 -10.13
CA VAL A 520 -16.23 25.99 -11.57
C VAL A 520 -17.59 25.91 -12.25
N THR A 521 -18.08 27.05 -12.73
CA THR A 521 -19.12 27.08 -13.76
C THR A 521 -18.50 26.57 -15.05
N ALA A 522 -18.92 25.40 -15.53
CA ALA A 522 -18.62 25.00 -16.90
C ALA A 522 -19.28 26.02 -17.84
N GLN A 523 -18.51 26.56 -18.78
CA GLN A 523 -18.97 27.61 -19.69
C GLN A 523 -19.29 27.11 -21.10
N ASP A 524 -18.97 25.84 -21.41
CA ASP A 524 -19.32 25.14 -22.65
C ASP A 524 -19.38 23.62 -22.43
N ASP A 525 -20.28 22.94 -23.14
CA ASP A 525 -20.47 21.47 -23.12
C ASP A 525 -19.47 20.74 -24.05
N THR A 526 -18.23 21.20 -24.13
CA THR A 526 -17.20 20.54 -24.96
C THR A 526 -16.58 19.35 -24.22
N GLU A 527 -16.88 18.13 -24.65
CA GLU A 527 -16.26 16.91 -24.11
C GLU A 527 -14.73 16.93 -24.30
N SER A 528 -14.02 17.16 -23.20
CA SER A 528 -12.55 17.07 -23.18
C SER A 528 -12.15 15.62 -22.92
N LEU A 529 -11.72 14.96 -24.01
CA LEU A 529 -11.12 13.61 -24.05
C LEU A 529 -10.44 13.23 -22.73
N THR A 530 -11.11 12.42 -21.90
CA THR A 530 -10.47 11.80 -20.76
C THR A 530 -9.41 10.83 -21.28
N ALA A 531 -8.14 11.21 -21.15
CA ALA A 531 -7.03 10.31 -21.38
C ALA A 531 -7.27 9.02 -20.58
N THR A 532 -7.48 7.93 -21.31
CA THR A 532 -7.53 6.56 -20.80
C THR A 532 -6.16 6.19 -20.24
N ILE A 533 -5.90 6.61 -19.01
CA ILE A 533 -4.96 5.88 -18.15
C ILE A 533 -5.69 4.59 -17.78
N ASP A 534 -5.45 3.54 -18.56
CA ASP A 534 -6.01 2.23 -18.32
C ASP A 534 -5.72 1.80 -16.87
N THR A 535 -6.78 1.44 -16.15
CA THR A 535 -6.69 0.97 -14.76
C THR A 535 -5.95 -0.37 -14.61
N SER A 536 -5.43 -0.95 -15.70
CA SER A 536 -4.55 -2.11 -15.72
C SER A 536 -3.15 -1.84 -15.18
N THR A 537 -2.57 -0.66 -15.43
CA THR A 537 -1.09 -0.52 -15.46
C THR A 537 -0.50 0.19 -14.24
N SER A 538 -1.22 0.22 -13.10
CA SER A 538 -0.78 0.98 -11.91
C SER A 538 -1.22 0.38 -10.56
N LEU A 539 -1.34 -0.95 -10.52
CA LEU A 539 -1.39 -1.77 -9.29
C LEU A 539 -0.36 -2.92 -9.29
N SER A 540 0.41 -3.11 -10.36
CA SER A 540 1.48 -4.12 -10.51
C SER A 540 2.86 -3.66 -9.99
N ALA A 541 2.92 -2.60 -9.16
CA ALA A 541 4.17 -2.10 -8.58
C ALA A 541 4.67 -2.97 -7.42
N VAL A 542 4.93 -4.25 -7.69
CA VAL A 542 5.66 -5.20 -6.84
C VAL A 542 6.72 -5.98 -7.65
N ASP A 543 6.63 -6.02 -8.98
CA ASP A 543 7.56 -6.74 -9.87
C ASP A 543 8.92 -6.04 -10.09
N VAL A 544 9.55 -5.58 -9.00
CA VAL A 544 10.95 -5.11 -8.98
C VAL A 544 11.71 -5.71 -7.79
N PHE A 545 11.64 -7.04 -7.66
CA PHE A 545 12.68 -7.86 -7.03
C PHE A 545 12.59 -9.30 -7.57
N SER A 546 13.27 -9.56 -8.67
CA SER A 546 13.56 -10.91 -9.16
C SER A 546 14.96 -10.94 -9.77
N ALA A 547 15.65 -12.07 -9.56
CA ALA A 547 17.01 -12.43 -9.97
C ALA A 547 18.16 -12.14 -8.97
N ALA A 548 18.32 -13.05 -8.00
CA ALA A 548 19.63 -13.44 -7.47
C ALA A 548 19.55 -14.83 -6.80
N GLY A 549 20.41 -15.76 -7.21
CA GLY A 549 20.67 -17.02 -6.49
C GLY A 549 19.63 -18.13 -6.66
N GLY A 550 19.88 -19.04 -7.60
CA GLY A 550 19.34 -20.39 -7.52
C GLY A 550 20.27 -21.27 -6.69
N GLU A 551 19.78 -21.82 -5.58
CA GLU A 551 20.35 -23.01 -4.93
C GLU A 551 19.19 -23.96 -4.56
N ASP A 552 19.37 -25.24 -4.85
CA ASP A 552 18.36 -26.27 -4.61
C ASP A 552 18.14 -26.51 -3.12
N LEU A 553 17.03 -25.99 -2.57
CA LEU A 553 16.48 -26.44 -1.29
C LEU A 553 15.29 -27.38 -1.51
N PRO A 554 15.19 -28.50 -0.78
CA PRO A 554 14.18 -29.52 -1.04
C PRO A 554 12.76 -29.03 -0.74
N SER A 555 11.83 -29.54 -1.55
CA SER A 555 10.37 -29.30 -1.46
C SER A 555 9.84 -29.26 -0.01
N PRO A 556 9.11 -28.21 0.40
CA PRO A 556 8.50 -28.12 1.73
C PRO A 556 7.33 -29.10 1.95
N PHE A 557 7.09 -30.03 1.01
CA PHE A 557 6.06 -31.07 1.07
C PHE A 557 6.62 -32.48 1.35
N ALA A 558 7.88 -32.60 1.75
CA ALA A 558 8.54 -33.90 1.97
C ALA A 558 7.97 -34.71 3.17
N ASP A 559 7.36 -34.05 4.16
CA ASP A 559 6.79 -34.72 5.35
C ASP A 559 5.26 -34.60 5.42
N ILE A 560 4.54 -35.58 4.84
CA ILE A 560 3.08 -35.71 4.99
C ILE A 560 2.67 -37.02 5.70
N PRO A 561 2.79 -37.11 7.04
CA PRO A 561 2.04 -38.09 7.84
C PRO A 561 0.56 -37.69 8.08
N ALA A 562 0.13 -36.50 7.65
CA ALA A 562 -1.13 -35.88 8.09
C ALA A 562 -2.42 -36.38 7.37
N LEU A 563 -2.30 -37.24 6.36
CA LEU A 563 -3.37 -37.51 5.39
C LEU A 563 -4.34 -38.67 5.75
N VAL A 564 -4.51 -38.96 7.05
CA VAL A 564 -5.45 -39.98 7.56
C VAL A 564 -6.10 -39.53 8.89
N HIS A 565 -6.89 -38.46 8.85
CA HIS A 565 -7.76 -38.09 9.97
C HIS A 565 -9.17 -37.66 9.52
N ASP A 566 -10.15 -38.28 10.18
CA ASP A 566 -11.55 -37.88 10.35
C ASP A 566 -12.57 -38.15 9.23
N HIS A 567 -13.25 -39.31 9.34
CA HIS A 567 -14.48 -39.64 8.60
C HIS A 567 -15.70 -39.96 9.51
N SER A 568 -15.75 -39.36 10.70
CA SER A 568 -16.82 -39.58 11.70
C SER A 568 -17.98 -38.59 11.64
N TYR A 569 -17.94 -37.59 10.74
CA TYR A 569 -18.92 -36.49 10.69
C TYR A 569 -19.34 -36.05 9.28
N LEU A 570 -19.14 -36.89 8.26
CA LEU A 570 -19.68 -36.65 6.91
C LEU A 570 -21.17 -37.06 6.83
N PRO A 571 -22.06 -36.20 6.28
CA PRO A 571 -23.45 -36.54 5.98
C PRO A 571 -23.61 -37.81 5.13
N VAL A 572 -24.77 -38.48 5.24
CA VAL A 572 -25.12 -39.71 4.51
C VAL A 572 -25.06 -39.55 2.98
N ARG A 573 -25.10 -38.31 2.45
CA ARG A 573 -24.85 -37.99 1.04
C ARG A 573 -23.42 -38.32 0.55
N PHE A 574 -22.47 -38.62 1.43
CA PHE A 574 -21.06 -38.88 1.10
C PHE A 574 -20.65 -40.36 1.18
N ASN A 575 -21.57 -41.31 0.96
CA ASN A 575 -21.25 -42.74 0.95
C ASN A 575 -19.99 -43.05 0.11
N GLY A 576 -19.88 -42.54 -1.12
CA GLY A 576 -18.71 -42.79 -1.98
C GLY A 576 -17.37 -42.32 -1.41
N LEU A 577 -17.33 -41.21 -0.65
CA LEU A 577 -16.10 -40.68 -0.05
C LEU A 577 -15.68 -41.45 1.21
N VAL A 578 -16.66 -41.84 2.05
CA VAL A 578 -16.41 -42.73 3.18
C VAL A 578 -15.94 -44.10 2.68
N ASP A 579 -16.53 -44.59 1.61
CA ASP A 579 -16.20 -45.89 1.03
C ASP A 579 -14.80 -45.90 0.38
N ASN A 580 -14.45 -44.84 -0.36
CA ASN A 580 -13.08 -44.61 -0.85
C ASN A 580 -12.03 -44.63 0.28
N ALA A 581 -12.35 -44.05 1.43
CA ALA A 581 -11.48 -44.10 2.60
C ALA A 581 -11.41 -45.51 3.22
N LEU A 582 -12.51 -46.27 3.24
CA LEU A 582 -12.53 -47.66 3.69
C LEU A 582 -11.73 -48.59 2.77
N VAL A 583 -11.78 -48.40 1.45
CA VAL A 583 -10.93 -49.12 0.48
C VAL A 583 -9.45 -48.82 0.73
N TYR A 584 -9.08 -47.55 0.90
CA TYR A 584 -7.70 -47.16 1.24
C TYR A 584 -7.22 -47.78 2.56
N ILE A 585 -8.05 -47.77 3.61
CA ILE A 585 -7.73 -48.42 4.89
C ILE A 585 -7.64 -49.95 4.75
N SER A 586 -8.49 -50.55 3.91
CA SER A 586 -8.47 -51.99 3.62
C SER A 586 -7.13 -52.41 3.02
N GLY A 587 -6.56 -51.63 2.09
CA GLY A 587 -5.20 -51.87 1.57
C GLY A 587 -4.12 -51.88 2.67
N PHE A 588 -4.23 -51.01 3.69
CA PHE A 588 -3.34 -51.04 4.85
C PHE A 588 -3.57 -52.27 5.75
N VAL A 589 -4.83 -52.69 5.95
CA VAL A 589 -5.18 -53.92 6.68
C VAL A 589 -4.58 -55.13 5.98
N VAL A 590 -4.75 -55.26 4.66
CA VAL A 590 -4.14 -56.33 3.84
C VAL A 590 -2.63 -56.31 3.96
N ARG A 591 -1.96 -55.15 3.78
CA ARG A 591 -0.51 -55.03 3.96
C ARG A 591 0.00 -55.50 5.33
N ARG A 592 -0.85 -55.44 6.37
CA ARG A 592 -0.53 -55.94 7.73
C ARG A 592 -0.94 -57.40 7.94
N ALA A 593 -1.96 -57.90 7.25
CA ALA A 593 -2.34 -59.32 7.21
C ALA A 593 -1.31 -60.17 6.44
N LEU A 594 -0.82 -59.68 5.30
CA LEU A 594 0.26 -60.30 4.51
C LEU A 594 1.60 -60.43 5.26
N LYS A 595 1.79 -59.76 6.41
CA LYS A 595 2.94 -59.98 7.30
C LYS A 595 2.73 -61.09 8.34
N LYS A 596 1.53 -61.67 8.39
CA LYS A 596 1.10 -62.67 9.37
C LYS A 596 0.62 -63.98 8.76
N LEU A 597 0.31 -63.99 7.47
CA LEU A 597 -0.15 -65.16 6.73
C LEU A 597 1.02 -65.89 6.08
N SER A 598 1.12 -67.19 6.36
CA SER A 598 2.07 -68.13 5.76
C SER A 598 1.52 -68.91 4.56
N CYS A 599 0.19 -69.00 4.40
CA CYS A 599 -0.44 -69.68 3.27
C CYS A 599 -0.57 -68.75 2.05
N ASP A 600 -0.01 -69.14 0.90
CA ASP A 600 0.01 -68.30 -0.31
C ASP A 600 -1.37 -68.14 -0.99
N VAL A 601 -2.22 -69.18 -0.97
CA VAL A 601 -3.61 -69.07 -1.44
C VAL A 601 -4.36 -67.99 -0.63
N CYS A 602 -4.20 -68.00 0.69
CA CYS A 602 -4.76 -67.01 1.60
C CYS A 602 -4.13 -65.61 1.50
N ARG A 603 -2.98 -65.47 0.82
CA ARG A 603 -2.33 -64.18 0.54
C ARG A 603 -2.83 -63.60 -0.77
N ALA A 604 -3.01 -64.44 -1.79
CA ALA A 604 -3.56 -64.06 -3.09
C ALA A 604 -5.00 -63.53 -2.96
N SER A 605 -5.87 -64.22 -2.22
CA SER A 605 -7.30 -63.85 -2.05
C SER A 605 -7.56 -62.50 -1.36
N LEU A 606 -6.56 -61.89 -0.73
CA LEU A 606 -6.67 -60.57 -0.09
C LEU A 606 -6.32 -59.40 -1.01
N VAL A 607 -5.81 -59.66 -2.21
CA VAL A 607 -5.29 -58.66 -3.16
C VAL A 607 -6.05 -58.77 -4.48
N THR A 608 -6.13 -57.69 -5.25
CA THR A 608 -6.62 -57.73 -6.64
C THR A 608 -5.77 -56.85 -7.56
N ASP A 609 -5.87 -57.09 -8.87
CA ASP A 609 -5.12 -56.37 -9.88
C ASP A 609 -5.63 -54.94 -10.09
N ALA A 610 -4.71 -54.02 -10.39
CA ALA A 610 -5.03 -52.61 -10.62
C ALA A 610 -6.05 -52.41 -11.77
N ALA A 611 -5.99 -53.24 -12.81
CA ALA A 611 -6.91 -53.17 -13.95
C ALA A 611 -8.38 -53.47 -13.57
N SER A 612 -8.59 -54.32 -12.56
CA SER A 612 -9.92 -54.65 -12.05
C SER A 612 -10.46 -53.53 -11.16
N ALA A 613 -9.59 -52.94 -10.32
CA ALA A 613 -9.96 -51.86 -9.39
C ALA A 613 -10.33 -50.53 -10.08
N ILE A 614 -9.74 -50.21 -11.24
CA ILE A 614 -10.00 -48.94 -11.96
C ILE A 614 -11.47 -48.76 -12.40
N LYS A 615 -12.24 -49.85 -12.50
CA LYS A 615 -13.65 -49.82 -12.96
C LYS A 615 -14.65 -49.37 -11.88
N ASP A 616 -14.28 -49.39 -10.60
CA ASP A 616 -15.17 -49.02 -9.49
C ASP A 616 -14.78 -47.65 -8.90
N GLN A 617 -15.76 -46.75 -8.80
CA GLN A 617 -15.62 -45.43 -8.20
C GLN A 617 -15.12 -45.46 -6.74
N SER A 618 -15.31 -46.59 -6.05
CA SER A 618 -14.87 -46.83 -4.68
C SER A 618 -13.34 -46.94 -4.53
N TYR A 619 -12.60 -47.22 -5.61
CA TYR A 619 -11.14 -47.37 -5.59
C TYR A 619 -10.39 -46.10 -6.05
N HIS A 620 -11.12 -45.04 -6.45
CA HIS A 620 -10.57 -43.83 -7.07
C HIS A 620 -9.51 -43.12 -6.20
N LEU A 621 -9.76 -42.96 -4.89
CA LEU A 621 -8.81 -42.38 -3.92
C LEU A 621 -7.53 -43.21 -3.78
N LEU A 622 -7.65 -44.54 -3.83
CA LEU A 622 -6.50 -45.43 -3.76
C LEU A 622 -5.68 -45.33 -5.05
N SER A 623 -6.35 -45.33 -6.22
CA SER A 623 -5.71 -45.16 -7.53
C SER A 623 -4.96 -43.84 -7.63
N LEU A 624 -5.58 -42.71 -7.24
CA LEU A 624 -4.96 -41.38 -7.26
C LEU A 624 -3.73 -41.26 -6.35
N LYS A 625 -3.65 -42.06 -5.28
CA LYS A 625 -2.52 -42.06 -4.34
C LYS A 625 -1.46 -43.12 -4.63
N ASN A 626 -1.71 -44.06 -5.55
CA ASN A 626 -0.85 -45.21 -5.73
C ASN A 626 0.32 -44.90 -6.69
N ASN A 627 1.41 -44.39 -6.14
CA ASN A 627 2.69 -44.24 -6.85
C ASN A 627 3.45 -45.60 -6.97
N GLY A 628 2.74 -46.70 -7.19
CA GLY A 628 3.28 -48.07 -7.31
C GLY A 628 3.61 -48.80 -5.99
N GLY A 629 3.37 -48.17 -4.83
CA GLY A 629 3.77 -48.70 -3.51
C GLY A 629 2.62 -49.12 -2.58
N LEU A 630 1.35 -48.97 -3.00
CA LEU A 630 0.17 -49.32 -2.19
C LEU A 630 -0.42 -50.66 -2.61
N VAL A 631 -0.89 -51.43 -1.62
CA VAL A 631 -1.57 -52.72 -1.85
C VAL A 631 -3.03 -52.46 -2.18
N ILE A 632 -3.50 -53.03 -3.28
CA ILE A 632 -4.90 -52.95 -3.72
C ILE A 632 -5.65 -54.13 -3.09
N PRO A 633 -6.61 -53.90 -2.18
CA PRO A 633 -7.32 -54.98 -1.49
C PRO A 633 -8.32 -55.66 -2.45
N SER A 634 -8.59 -56.95 -2.22
CA SER A 634 -9.69 -57.64 -2.90
C SER A 634 -11.05 -57.09 -2.44
N GLU A 635 -12.05 -57.14 -3.33
CA GLU A 635 -13.41 -56.67 -3.03
C GLU A 635 -14.02 -57.44 -1.84
N GLY A 636 -13.69 -58.73 -1.72
CA GLY A 636 -13.98 -59.53 -0.53
C GLY A 636 -13.49 -58.89 0.76
N THR A 637 -12.23 -58.48 0.80
CA THR A 637 -11.66 -57.79 1.97
C THR A 637 -12.36 -56.47 2.26
N VAL A 638 -12.70 -55.70 1.22
CA VAL A 638 -13.45 -54.44 1.36
C VAL A 638 -14.84 -54.70 1.93
N ARG A 639 -15.58 -55.72 1.47
CA ARG A 639 -16.88 -56.14 2.03
C ARG A 639 -16.79 -56.45 3.53
N VAL A 640 -15.76 -57.18 3.97
CA VAL A 640 -15.51 -57.48 5.39
C VAL A 640 -15.27 -56.20 6.21
N VAL A 641 -14.46 -55.27 5.69
CA VAL A 641 -14.15 -54.00 6.37
C VAL A 641 -15.37 -53.07 6.43
N ARG A 642 -16.16 -52.96 5.35
CA ARG A 642 -17.45 -52.24 5.32
C ARG A 642 -18.41 -52.78 6.38
N ALA A 643 -18.53 -54.11 6.50
CA ALA A 643 -19.37 -54.76 7.51
C ALA A 643 -18.88 -54.44 8.94
N ALA A 644 -17.57 -54.53 9.20
CA ALA A 644 -17.00 -54.22 10.51
C ALA A 644 -17.16 -52.75 10.91
N GLU A 645 -16.95 -51.80 9.98
CA GLU A 645 -17.14 -50.37 10.23
C GLU A 645 -18.59 -50.05 10.60
N TRP A 646 -19.57 -50.65 9.93
CA TRP A 646 -20.99 -50.45 10.24
C TRP A 646 -21.32 -50.89 11.68
N VAL A 647 -20.81 -52.03 12.14
CA VAL A 647 -21.03 -52.50 13.53
C VAL A 647 -20.36 -51.56 14.54
N ILE A 648 -19.12 -51.14 14.26
CA ILE A 648 -18.39 -50.19 15.11
C ILE A 648 -19.13 -48.85 15.20
N ARG A 649 -19.71 -48.36 14.09
CA ARG A 649 -20.52 -47.13 14.06
C ARG A 649 -21.80 -47.26 14.89
N GLN A 650 -22.54 -48.36 14.77
CA GLN A 650 -23.74 -48.59 15.58
C GLN A 650 -23.41 -48.64 17.08
N ALA A 651 -22.40 -49.42 17.47
CA ALA A 651 -21.94 -49.48 18.86
C ALA A 651 -21.52 -48.10 19.39
N SER A 652 -20.84 -47.30 18.56
CA SER A 652 -20.42 -45.93 18.92
C SER A 652 -21.59 -44.94 19.01
N ALA A 653 -22.64 -45.08 18.22
CA ALA A 653 -23.83 -44.22 18.27
C ALA A 653 -24.67 -44.47 19.54
N SER A 654 -24.73 -45.71 20.02
CA SER A 654 -25.39 -46.08 21.27
C SER A 654 -24.58 -45.71 22.54
N CYS A 655 -23.31 -45.32 22.41
CA CYS A 655 -22.40 -44.99 23.52
C CYS A 655 -22.68 -43.65 24.24
N ARG A 656 -23.96 -43.29 24.44
CA ARG A 656 -24.35 -42.43 25.58
C ARG A 656 -24.34 -43.22 26.90
N GLN A 657 -24.25 -44.56 26.85
CA GLN A 657 -24.08 -45.43 28.01
C GLN A 657 -22.73 -46.18 27.95
N SER A 658 -22.08 -46.33 29.10
CA SER A 658 -20.67 -46.73 29.24
C SER A 658 -20.45 -48.24 29.10
N ARG A 659 -20.61 -48.79 27.87
CA ARG A 659 -20.26 -50.19 27.55
C ARG A 659 -19.05 -50.25 26.61
N PRO A 660 -17.98 -51.02 26.95
CA PRO A 660 -16.82 -51.18 26.08
C PRO A 660 -17.14 -52.09 24.89
N ILE A 661 -16.78 -51.66 23.68
CA ILE A 661 -16.97 -52.44 22.44
C ILE A 661 -16.08 -53.68 22.48
N LYS A 662 -16.65 -54.88 22.38
CA LYS A 662 -15.92 -56.16 22.43
C LYS A 662 -15.66 -56.71 21.02
N LEU A 663 -14.42 -57.18 20.78
CA LEU A 663 -14.04 -57.79 19.49
C LEU A 663 -14.91 -58.99 19.12
N LEU A 664 -15.21 -59.87 20.10
CA LEU A 664 -16.04 -61.07 19.89
C LEU A 664 -17.46 -60.73 19.40
N GLU A 665 -18.03 -59.62 19.88
CA GLU A 665 -19.36 -59.15 19.50
C GLU A 665 -19.37 -58.65 18.05
N ILE A 666 -18.36 -57.87 17.65
CA ILE A 666 -18.17 -57.47 16.24
C ILE A 666 -17.96 -58.68 15.35
N MET A 667 -17.09 -59.62 15.73
CA MET A 667 -16.82 -60.83 14.94
C MET A 667 -18.09 -61.66 14.74
N TYR A 668 -18.92 -61.82 15.78
CA TYR A 668 -20.20 -62.52 15.68
C TYR A 668 -21.17 -61.82 14.71
N ILE A 669 -21.35 -60.49 14.83
CA ILE A 669 -22.28 -59.74 13.97
C ILE A 669 -21.77 -59.69 12.51
N VAL A 670 -20.46 -59.52 12.29
CA VAL A 670 -19.85 -59.53 10.96
C VAL A 670 -19.98 -60.91 10.31
N ARG A 671 -19.69 -62.00 11.03
CA ARG A 671 -19.92 -63.38 10.53
C ARG A 671 -21.39 -63.62 10.21
N LYS A 672 -22.32 -63.21 11.08
CA LYS A 672 -23.78 -63.33 10.83
C LYS A 672 -24.23 -62.55 9.59
N ARG A 673 -23.61 -61.40 9.29
CA ARG A 673 -23.96 -60.55 8.15
C ARG A 673 -23.36 -61.01 6.83
N ILE A 674 -22.19 -61.65 6.86
CA ILE A 674 -21.55 -62.29 5.71
C ILE A 674 -22.18 -63.65 5.39
N GLY A 675 -22.70 -64.34 6.41
CA GLY A 675 -23.32 -65.66 6.23
C GLY A 675 -22.28 -66.73 5.89
N SER A 676 -22.68 -67.65 5.02
CA SER A 676 -21.83 -68.72 4.48
C SER A 676 -21.25 -68.41 3.09
N GLU A 677 -21.32 -67.15 2.65
CA GLU A 677 -20.67 -66.73 1.39
C GLU A 677 -19.14 -66.87 1.51
N ASP A 678 -18.52 -67.44 0.48
CA ASP A 678 -17.07 -67.40 0.31
C ASP A 678 -16.64 -66.01 -0.18
N VAL A 679 -16.53 -65.09 0.77
CA VAL A 679 -16.18 -63.69 0.49
C VAL A 679 -14.73 -63.55 -0.01
N PHE A 680 -13.89 -64.58 0.13
CA PHE A 680 -12.48 -64.54 -0.29
C PHE A 680 -12.20 -65.41 -1.53
N GLU A 681 -13.21 -65.96 -2.21
CA GLU A 681 -13.08 -66.76 -3.43
C GLU A 681 -12.02 -67.89 -3.30
N LEU A 682 -12.00 -68.55 -2.13
CA LEU A 682 -11.06 -69.62 -1.79
C LEU A 682 -11.46 -70.97 -2.40
N GLY A 683 -12.74 -71.18 -2.76
CA GLY A 683 -13.21 -72.37 -3.48
C GLY A 683 -12.86 -73.69 -2.78
N GLU A 684 -12.23 -74.61 -3.51
CA GLU A 684 -11.85 -75.94 -3.00
C GLU A 684 -10.87 -75.89 -1.81
N HIS A 685 -10.10 -74.80 -1.64
CA HIS A 685 -9.23 -74.58 -0.48
C HIS A 685 -10.00 -74.49 0.86
N ILE A 686 -11.31 -74.21 0.82
CA ILE A 686 -12.19 -74.29 2.01
C ILE A 686 -12.42 -75.75 2.40
N SER A 687 -12.52 -76.66 1.43
CA SER A 687 -12.72 -78.09 1.63
C SER A 687 -11.42 -78.78 2.08
N ASP A 688 -10.29 -78.44 1.46
CA ASP A 688 -8.97 -79.01 1.79
C ASP A 688 -8.50 -78.68 3.21
N THR A 689 -9.08 -77.66 3.85
CA THR A 689 -8.74 -77.22 5.20
C THR A 689 -9.73 -77.71 6.27
N GLN A 690 -10.61 -78.66 5.95
CA GLN A 690 -11.64 -79.17 6.86
C GLN A 690 -11.11 -80.15 7.93
N TYR A 691 -10.61 -79.59 9.03
CA TYR A 691 -10.62 -80.25 10.35
C TYR A 691 -11.12 -79.29 11.45
N GLY A 692 -12.44 -79.10 11.53
CA GLY A 692 -13.11 -78.44 12.65
C GLY A 692 -13.36 -76.93 12.49
N ILE A 693 -13.33 -76.20 13.61
CA ILE A 693 -13.75 -74.78 13.72
C ILE A 693 -12.76 -73.82 13.01
N ASP A 694 -11.57 -74.30 12.67
CA ASP A 694 -10.42 -73.54 12.19
C ASP A 694 -10.22 -73.59 10.66
N SER A 695 -11.29 -73.40 9.88
CA SER A 695 -11.14 -73.23 8.43
C SER A 695 -10.34 -71.95 8.11
N HIS A 696 -9.48 -72.00 7.08
CA HIS A 696 -8.68 -70.84 6.68
C HIS A 696 -9.55 -69.60 6.35
N HIS A 697 -10.75 -69.81 5.82
CA HIS A 697 -11.77 -68.76 5.62
C HIS A 697 -12.12 -68.03 6.95
N HIS A 698 -12.35 -68.79 8.02
CA HIS A 698 -12.64 -68.22 9.34
C HIS A 698 -11.43 -67.53 9.98
N MET A 699 -10.23 -68.10 9.81
CA MET A 699 -8.99 -67.47 10.27
C MET A 699 -8.72 -66.14 9.55
N LEU A 700 -8.92 -66.07 8.24
CA LEU A 700 -8.80 -64.85 7.43
C LEU A 700 -9.80 -63.78 7.86
N LEU A 701 -11.08 -64.13 7.99
CA LEU A 701 -12.13 -63.21 8.43
C LEU A 701 -11.82 -62.65 9.82
N ALA A 702 -11.40 -63.51 10.77
CA ALA A 702 -10.99 -63.10 12.11
C ALA A 702 -9.74 -62.19 12.08
N LEU A 703 -8.76 -62.47 11.21
CA LEU A 703 -7.54 -61.68 11.07
C LEU A 703 -7.84 -60.28 10.52
N VAL A 704 -8.62 -60.16 9.45
CA VAL A 704 -9.02 -58.88 8.84
C VAL A 704 -9.82 -58.04 9.84
N VAL A 705 -10.85 -58.61 10.47
CA VAL A 705 -11.70 -57.91 11.46
C VAL A 705 -10.89 -57.46 12.67
N SER A 706 -10.01 -58.32 13.21
CA SER A 706 -9.20 -57.97 14.40
C SER A 706 -8.13 -56.90 14.12
N LEU A 707 -7.53 -56.88 12.92
CA LEU A 707 -6.60 -55.84 12.50
C LEU A 707 -7.32 -54.49 12.28
N PHE A 708 -8.47 -54.50 11.59
CA PHE A 708 -9.28 -53.30 11.38
C PHE A 708 -9.81 -52.74 12.71
N PHE A 709 -10.34 -53.59 13.59
CA PHE A 709 -10.84 -53.18 14.91
C PHE A 709 -9.77 -52.46 15.75
N LYS A 710 -8.54 -52.98 15.79
CA LYS A 710 -7.43 -52.32 16.49
C LYS A 710 -7.13 -50.93 15.93
N LEU A 711 -7.11 -50.78 14.60
CA LEU A 711 -6.90 -49.48 13.95
C LEU A 711 -8.03 -48.49 14.27
N ARG A 712 -9.29 -48.95 14.25
CA ARG A 712 -10.44 -48.10 14.60
C ARG A 712 -10.48 -47.72 16.08
N LEU A 713 -10.13 -48.63 16.99
CA LEU A 713 -9.98 -48.28 18.42
C LEU A 713 -8.90 -47.22 18.65
N HIS A 714 -7.72 -47.35 18.03
CA HIS A 714 -6.68 -46.31 18.12
C HIS A 714 -7.15 -44.97 17.56
N HIS A 715 -7.90 -44.96 16.44
CA HIS A 715 -8.50 -43.75 15.89
C HIS A 715 -9.52 -43.14 16.86
N ILE A 716 -10.46 -43.93 17.41
CA ILE A 716 -11.47 -43.46 18.36
C ILE A 716 -10.79 -42.90 19.62
N ALA A 717 -9.81 -43.60 20.18
CA ALA A 717 -9.05 -43.12 21.33
C ALA A 717 -8.35 -41.78 21.05
N LYS A 718 -7.66 -41.65 19.91
CA LYS A 718 -7.01 -40.39 19.49
C LYS A 718 -8.01 -39.25 19.34
N MET A 719 -9.20 -39.52 18.79
CA MET A 719 -10.30 -38.55 18.69
C MET A 719 -10.83 -38.10 20.06
N THR A 720 -11.08 -39.04 20.97
CA THR A 720 -11.50 -38.71 22.35
C THR A 720 -10.42 -37.89 23.06
N THR A 721 -9.14 -38.25 22.93
CA THR A 721 -8.02 -37.47 23.49
C THR A 721 -7.97 -36.05 22.92
N LEU A 722 -8.10 -35.87 21.60
CA LEU A 722 -8.10 -34.54 20.97
C LEU A 722 -9.32 -33.69 21.39
N SER A 723 -10.49 -34.31 21.55
CA SER A 723 -11.69 -33.65 22.07
C SER A 723 -11.49 -33.19 23.52
N LEU A 724 -10.89 -34.02 24.37
CA LEU A 724 -10.57 -33.67 25.77
C LEU A 724 -9.49 -32.57 25.84
N GLN A 725 -8.46 -32.64 25.00
CA GLN A 725 -7.39 -31.64 24.92
C GLN A 725 -7.87 -30.26 24.45
N ARG A 726 -8.99 -30.19 23.70
CA ARG A 726 -9.61 -28.92 23.28
C ARG A 726 -10.02 -28.01 24.47
N ASN A 727 -10.19 -28.59 25.66
CA ASN A 727 -10.51 -27.89 26.90
C ASN A 727 -9.29 -27.57 27.79
N ASN A 728 -8.07 -28.01 27.44
CA ASN A 728 -6.89 -27.75 28.28
C ASN A 728 -6.39 -26.30 28.13
N MET A 729 -6.76 -25.44 29.09
CA MET A 729 -6.37 -24.02 29.17
C MET A 729 -4.85 -23.77 29.01
N ARG A 730 -4.01 -24.74 29.38
CA ARG A 730 -2.54 -24.60 29.45
C ARG A 730 -1.89 -24.26 28.10
N GLN A 731 -2.42 -24.75 26.96
CA GLN A 731 -1.93 -24.34 25.63
C GLN A 731 -2.50 -23.00 25.15
N LYS A 732 -3.72 -22.62 25.58
CA LYS A 732 -4.28 -21.29 25.32
C LYS A 732 -3.39 -20.21 25.96
N LEU A 733 -2.99 -20.43 27.22
CA LEU A 733 -2.19 -19.49 28.01
C LEU A 733 -0.74 -19.36 27.53
N ASN A 734 -0.08 -20.42 27.04
CA ASN A 734 1.30 -20.30 26.52
C ASN A 734 1.42 -19.32 25.35
N LYS A 735 0.39 -19.19 24.49
CA LYS A 735 0.39 -18.13 23.46
C LYS A 735 0.12 -16.75 24.05
N THR A 736 -0.76 -16.60 25.04
CA THR A 736 -1.01 -15.29 25.68
C THR A 736 0.17 -14.78 26.51
N VAL A 737 0.96 -15.68 27.10
CA VAL A 737 2.17 -15.33 27.87
C VAL A 737 3.30 -14.85 26.97
N LEU A 738 3.49 -15.44 25.79
CA LEU A 738 4.49 -14.98 24.81
C LEU A 738 4.21 -13.58 24.22
N PHE A 739 2.97 -13.10 24.26
CA PHE A 739 2.58 -11.75 23.82
C PHE A 739 2.28 -10.78 24.99
N LYS A 740 2.65 -11.15 26.23
CA LYS A 740 2.66 -10.26 27.39
C LYS A 740 4.00 -10.38 28.14
N GLY A 741 5.06 -9.97 27.47
CA GLY A 741 6.41 -9.87 28.04
C GLY A 741 7.24 -8.82 27.31
N HIS A 742 7.43 -7.68 27.99
CA HIS A 742 8.13 -6.46 27.57
C HIS A 742 7.40 -5.54 26.58
#